data_AF-A0A842SXJ0-F1
#
_entry.id   AF-A0A842SXJ0-F1
#
_cell.length_a   1.000
_cell.length_b   1.000
_cell.length_c   1.000
_cell.angle_alpha   90.00
_cell.angle_beta   90.00
_cell.angle_gamma   90.00
#
_symmetry.space_group_name_H-M   'P 1'
#
loop_
_entity.id
_entity.type
_entity.pdbx_description
1 polymer ?
#
loop_
_entity_poly.entity_id
_entity_poly.type
_entity_poly.pdbx_seq_one_letter_code
_entity_poly.pdbx_strand_id
1 'polypeptide(L)'
;MNKTLGSFQSGGGGPGLNGSTKADFEGAMKHGREAGLNLLRCSERVSIPIGVVFPAGPGAFFAFISDFVRVYNCMSFRWNWVMSVDSMLRATESSITEAEIAVEDARTKYQELEFLGICNTSYAGTGHEHCSEMKSAFISVDNNITEGKYGKYALLGQHSAELGRKLHMPEPNLSSSVHIISLVWGKQGVIREFSELSEKARQSKAGAESEYGSLEASARGRKAIADEALSEMEKEELSLITSAASSEEYREAGSVDFQWAGVQNTNRKLALLLQEARLESKRITKEGYLRNAIENMSRVDQGYEQLISDILFLHDYSEETVFQQKTEAGDQLAKTENWLSSRTPSPQAVGLYGEAEESYQAGNAAGTLGSRFVYFSRAASLARSARTARDYEQEYQTSASLSKLGNLIERAEREGINVATEKESLEILSELSPYQIGDKVKKSMDSIVSKAKVMFGNAVINKREQLLEKISVAGPGAADLYDEMLRYENGVIADDKILFPDAVGHLNVLLNNYLSVEEELDLYSADMLSNSLSPHATPLISNVCLDENAEILFDVVITNEKPYSAEEALVEIPTGIPFMYSDIKSGKEYVDSVHMKDGNLVLGLPGVQPFETRRVGFEKQEIVMHTLERESRAVGLGGGRARVYNNVDFELDIDVPSLEASCVPGNASVDGGNTMRSLSAGTHTLAYDNTVENAYAESIDNVGVFEVGLNSHVQYSHTITPEINLEKVPVYIDTLNDTRVNSLEIVAVTGETLRNKRRISPTQYFAELWDLEKGKDAIIRVNYRVENTESYVMEQLAYMESINTSSESAGFLDMAKMHAASGNYSTALEFIEQAKYAAKQDEKDLSKLMEKYSEMRKEFNGELDEISKALQKTNASHPFIEKLFSRQLEIQRLFSECNSSNLSEKADLLDDADGRWLEKELRSLQKDIFKEYNDLKEQYYSLGNTGTPGEMLDFEASLNRLQAGQRAEYAVAAIESLEKLKSRVSSQAGESQKARESAILDFESLKNDLLNVLDRYSKQASAAKGTEYSGIFRIGESRVKSALKEAEKAVGEDPRLFEIKLNNLQDMKEEMGGTLASLENESRAKLELATVLIGSQDSLDAEERQHFAEKAQLISRMIESGEYVNALRSSSALAKEAESAGHKDNRGILVLAASGLAIMATVAVYILKKKTDKKQKKPLRKLKSFEEEKNPFPATGKLPND
;
A
#
# COMPACT_ATOMS: atom_id res chain seq x y z
N MET A 1 -28.36 -31.26 33.16
CA MET A 1 -28.66 -32.44 32.32
C MET A 1 -30.18 -32.70 32.19
N ASN A 2 -30.91 -33.31 33.15
CA ASN A 2 -32.38 -33.47 33.02
C ASN A 2 -33.16 -32.13 32.93
N LYS A 3 -32.69 -31.07 33.61
CA LYS A 3 -33.22 -29.69 33.45
C LYS A 3 -32.99 -29.12 32.03
N THR A 4 -31.90 -29.51 31.38
CA THR A 4 -31.48 -29.03 30.05
C THR A 4 -32.37 -29.64 28.95
N LEU A 5 -32.71 -30.93 29.05
CA LEU A 5 -33.68 -31.61 28.18
C LEU A 5 -35.10 -31.02 28.31
N GLY A 6 -35.50 -30.69 29.54
CA GLY A 6 -36.77 -30.00 29.81
C GLY A 6 -36.87 -28.64 29.14
N SER A 7 -35.77 -27.86 29.07
CA SER A 7 -35.73 -26.58 28.36
C SER A 7 -35.72 -26.70 26.83
N PHE A 8 -35.29 -27.84 26.28
CA PHE A 8 -35.34 -28.11 24.83
C PHE A 8 -36.71 -28.66 24.37
N GLN A 9 -37.45 -29.38 25.23
CA GLN A 9 -38.74 -29.98 24.88
C GLN A 9 -39.96 -29.08 25.15
N SER A 10 -39.86 -28.07 26.04
CA SER A 10 -41.02 -27.28 26.49
C SER A 10 -41.31 -26.01 25.68
N GLY A 11 -40.68 -25.77 24.53
CA GLY A 11 -40.84 -24.53 23.77
C GLY A 11 -40.83 -24.75 22.27
N GLY A 12 -42.01 -24.89 21.67
CA GLY A 12 -42.16 -24.85 20.21
C GLY A 12 -41.69 -23.49 19.67
N GLY A 13 -40.59 -23.47 18.93
CA GLY A 13 -40.11 -22.27 18.23
C GLY A 13 -38.59 -22.15 18.02
N GLY A 14 -37.75 -22.96 18.69
CA GLY A 14 -36.29 -22.99 18.41
C GLY A 14 -35.90 -24.12 17.45
N PRO A 15 -34.74 -24.04 16.77
CA PRO A 15 -34.20 -25.20 16.05
C PRO A 15 -33.91 -26.28 17.09
N GLY A 16 -34.77 -27.30 17.15
CA GLY A 16 -34.52 -28.46 17.99
C GLY A 16 -33.21 -29.13 17.57
N LEU A 17 -32.55 -29.81 18.50
CA LEU A 17 -31.39 -30.67 18.19
C LEU A 17 -31.67 -31.47 16.92
N ASN A 18 -30.73 -31.48 15.97
CA ASN A 18 -30.86 -32.31 14.77
C ASN A 18 -31.04 -33.79 15.17
N GLY A 19 -31.58 -34.62 14.26
CA GLY A 19 -31.96 -36.00 14.60
C GLY A 19 -30.82 -36.86 15.14
N SER A 20 -29.59 -36.67 14.66
CA SER A 20 -28.39 -37.42 15.10
C SER A 20 -27.85 -36.90 16.44
N THR A 21 -27.66 -35.59 16.59
CA THR A 21 -27.19 -34.94 17.83
C THR A 21 -28.17 -35.18 18.97
N LYS A 22 -29.47 -35.20 18.68
CA LYS A 22 -30.50 -35.59 19.65
C LYS A 22 -30.35 -37.06 20.05
N ALA A 23 -30.17 -37.97 19.10
CA ALA A 23 -30.01 -39.38 19.37
C ALA A 23 -28.73 -39.67 20.18
N ASP A 24 -27.63 -38.98 19.88
CA ASP A 24 -26.38 -39.07 20.62
C ASP A 24 -26.52 -38.47 22.02
N PHE A 25 -27.15 -37.31 22.19
CA PHE A 25 -27.39 -36.74 23.52
C PHE A 25 -28.34 -37.59 24.38
N GLU A 26 -29.41 -38.13 23.79
CA GLU A 26 -30.33 -39.07 24.46
C GLU A 26 -29.62 -40.40 24.78
N GLY A 27 -28.75 -40.88 23.89
CA GLY A 27 -27.86 -42.03 24.11
C GLY A 27 -26.92 -41.83 25.29
N ALA A 28 -26.27 -40.66 25.37
CA ALA A 28 -25.41 -40.30 26.50
C ALA A 28 -26.19 -40.31 27.82
N MET A 29 -27.39 -39.74 27.83
CA MET A 29 -28.26 -39.71 29.02
C MET A 29 -28.71 -41.11 29.44
N LYS A 30 -29.07 -41.97 28.47
CA LYS A 30 -29.48 -43.35 28.72
C LYS A 30 -28.33 -44.17 29.30
N HIS A 31 -27.18 -44.17 28.62
CA HIS A 31 -26.01 -44.94 29.05
C HIS A 31 -25.42 -44.41 30.35
N GLY A 32 -25.40 -43.10 30.59
CA GLY A 32 -24.97 -42.51 31.86
C GLY A 32 -25.86 -42.91 33.04
N ARG A 33 -27.18 -42.99 32.84
CA ARG A 33 -28.13 -43.47 33.86
C ARG A 33 -27.92 -44.96 34.16
N GLU A 34 -27.71 -45.76 33.12
CA GLU A 34 -27.41 -47.19 33.27
C GLU A 34 -26.02 -47.41 33.92
N ALA A 35 -25.03 -46.57 33.62
CA ALA A 35 -23.72 -46.58 34.27
C ALA A 35 -23.86 -46.26 35.76
N GLY A 36 -24.58 -45.20 36.15
CA GLY A 36 -24.81 -44.87 37.57
C GLY A 36 -25.52 -45.99 38.33
N LEU A 37 -26.53 -46.64 37.73
CA LEU A 37 -27.19 -47.80 38.31
C LEU A 37 -26.26 -49.01 38.43
N ASN A 38 -25.42 -49.25 37.43
CA ASN A 38 -24.44 -50.33 37.43
C ASN A 38 -23.29 -50.09 38.41
N LEU A 39 -22.89 -48.83 38.62
CA LEU A 39 -21.90 -48.42 39.62
C LEU A 39 -22.41 -48.69 41.04
N LEU A 40 -23.66 -48.28 41.34
CA LEU A 40 -24.31 -48.59 42.62
C LEU A 40 -24.43 -50.10 42.85
N ARG A 41 -24.81 -50.87 41.83
CA ARG A 41 -24.90 -52.34 41.92
C ARG A 41 -23.54 -53.03 41.99
N CYS A 42 -22.51 -52.44 41.38
CA CYS A 42 -21.12 -52.89 41.46
C CYS A 42 -20.59 -52.62 42.87
N SER A 43 -20.78 -51.42 43.40
CA SER A 43 -20.37 -51.05 44.76
C SER A 43 -21.10 -51.88 45.82
N GLU A 44 -22.43 -52.07 45.72
CA GLU A 44 -23.18 -52.95 46.64
C GLU A 44 -22.63 -54.39 46.62
N ARG A 45 -22.38 -54.98 45.44
CA ARG A 45 -21.87 -56.35 45.33
C ARG A 45 -20.40 -56.53 45.73
N VAL A 46 -19.59 -55.49 45.58
CA VAL A 46 -18.18 -55.48 46.02
C VAL A 46 -18.06 -55.12 47.51
N SER A 47 -19.03 -54.42 48.11
CA SER A 47 -19.03 -54.09 49.54
C SER A 47 -19.57 -55.22 50.43
N ILE A 48 -20.49 -56.05 49.92
CA ILE A 48 -21.09 -57.15 50.69
C ILE A 48 -20.06 -58.24 51.15
N PRO A 49 -18.98 -58.56 50.41
CA PRO A 49 -17.93 -59.48 50.87
C PRO A 49 -16.97 -58.87 51.91
N ILE A 50 -16.91 -57.54 52.08
CA ILE A 50 -15.93 -56.89 52.98
C ILE A 50 -16.35 -56.99 54.47
N GLY A 51 -17.55 -57.51 54.74
CA GLY A 51 -18.07 -57.70 56.10
C GLY A 51 -17.46 -58.86 56.89
N VAL A 52 -16.69 -59.79 56.31
CA VAL A 52 -16.14 -60.94 57.05
C VAL A 52 -14.74 -61.34 56.56
N VAL A 53 -13.73 -60.99 57.36
CA VAL A 53 -12.32 -61.47 57.40
C VAL A 53 -11.35 -60.88 56.35
N PHE A 54 -10.47 -59.99 56.83
CA PHE A 54 -9.15 -59.70 56.24
C PHE A 54 -8.22 -60.91 56.40
N PRO A 55 -7.52 -61.36 55.33
CA PRO A 55 -6.21 -61.97 55.52
C PRO A 55 -5.12 -61.19 54.76
N ALA A 56 -4.05 -60.88 55.48
CA ALA A 56 -2.83 -60.30 54.95
C ALA A 56 -2.11 -61.31 54.04
N GLY A 57 -2.18 -61.10 52.72
CA GLY A 57 -1.38 -61.84 51.76
C GLY A 57 -1.63 -61.37 50.31
N PRO A 58 -0.59 -61.24 49.48
CA PRO A 58 -0.72 -60.75 48.08
C PRO A 58 -1.69 -61.57 47.22
N GLY A 59 -1.93 -62.85 47.55
CA GLY A 59 -2.92 -63.69 46.86
C GLY A 59 -4.38 -63.26 47.04
N ALA A 60 -4.74 -62.65 48.17
CA ALA A 60 -6.11 -62.16 48.41
C ALA A 60 -6.42 -60.88 47.62
N PHE A 61 -5.40 -60.05 47.37
CA PHE A 61 -5.49 -58.85 46.53
C PHE A 61 -5.68 -59.21 45.04
N PHE A 62 -4.96 -60.22 44.55
CA PHE A 62 -5.15 -60.74 43.18
C PHE A 62 -6.50 -61.46 43.01
N ALA A 63 -7.01 -62.16 44.03
CA ALA A 63 -8.35 -62.74 44.01
C ALA A 63 -9.45 -61.67 44.04
N PHE A 64 -9.29 -60.59 44.84
CA PHE A 64 -10.17 -59.43 44.83
C PHE A 64 -10.19 -58.74 43.47
N ILE A 65 -9.03 -58.51 42.84
CA ILE A 65 -8.96 -57.95 41.48
C ILE A 65 -9.59 -58.90 40.45
N SER A 66 -9.35 -60.22 40.56
CA SER A 66 -9.95 -61.24 39.69
C SER A 66 -11.49 -61.28 39.80
N ASP A 67 -12.05 -61.18 41.00
CA ASP A 67 -13.50 -61.14 41.22
C ASP A 67 -14.11 -59.78 40.86
N PHE A 68 -13.40 -58.68 41.11
CA PHE A 68 -13.78 -57.33 40.66
C PHE A 68 -13.90 -57.24 39.13
N VAL A 69 -13.03 -57.96 38.41
CA VAL A 69 -13.07 -58.08 36.94
C VAL A 69 -14.19 -59.02 36.45
N ARG A 70 -14.71 -59.93 37.29
CA ARG A 70 -15.75 -60.92 36.93
C ARG A 70 -17.19 -60.51 37.27
N VAL A 71 -17.42 -59.45 38.05
CA VAL A 71 -18.78 -58.98 38.34
C VAL A 71 -19.37 -58.30 37.09
N TYR A 72 -20.37 -58.95 36.47
CA TYR A 72 -21.08 -58.47 35.27
C TYR A 72 -21.51 -56.99 35.36
N ASN A 73 -21.90 -56.51 36.55
CA ASN A 73 -22.30 -55.12 36.76
C ASN A 73 -21.13 -54.13 36.66
N CYS A 74 -19.90 -54.52 37.01
CA CYS A 74 -18.71 -53.65 36.92
C CYS A 74 -18.20 -53.56 35.47
N MET A 75 -18.24 -54.65 34.71
CA MET A 75 -18.01 -54.61 33.26
C MET A 75 -19.09 -53.80 32.53
N SER A 76 -20.36 -53.98 32.92
CA SER A 76 -21.47 -53.21 32.35
C SER A 76 -21.44 -51.73 32.74
N PHE A 77 -20.91 -51.39 33.92
CA PHE A 77 -20.62 -50.00 34.29
C PHE A 77 -19.58 -49.39 33.36
N ARG A 78 -18.43 -50.04 33.19
CA ARG A 78 -17.35 -49.57 32.30
C ARG A 78 -17.87 -49.36 30.87
N TRP A 79 -18.60 -50.34 30.32
CA TRP A 79 -19.15 -50.24 28.97
C TRP A 79 -20.17 -49.09 28.85
N ASN A 80 -21.14 -48.99 29.77
CA ASN A 80 -22.12 -47.91 29.75
C ASN A 80 -21.50 -46.53 30.01
N TRP A 81 -20.44 -46.44 30.81
CA TRP A 81 -19.71 -45.19 31.02
C TRP A 81 -19.01 -44.73 29.74
N VAL A 82 -18.26 -45.63 29.08
CA VAL A 82 -17.61 -45.33 27.80
C VAL A 82 -18.63 -44.91 26.73
N MET A 83 -19.72 -45.67 26.57
CA MET A 83 -20.80 -45.31 25.63
C MET A 83 -21.43 -43.95 25.97
N SER A 84 -21.59 -43.63 27.26
CA SER A 84 -22.09 -42.33 27.69
C SER A 84 -21.15 -41.17 27.35
N VAL A 85 -19.84 -41.39 27.52
CA VAL A 85 -18.79 -40.40 27.21
C VAL A 85 -18.71 -40.20 25.69
N ASP A 86 -18.62 -41.28 24.92
CA ASP A 86 -18.54 -41.25 23.46
C ASP A 86 -19.76 -40.56 22.84
N SER A 87 -20.97 -40.91 23.29
CA SER A 87 -22.20 -40.27 22.80
C SER A 87 -22.27 -38.77 23.17
N MET A 88 -21.78 -38.38 24.35
CA MET A 88 -21.75 -36.95 24.73
C MET A 88 -20.72 -36.18 23.91
N LEU A 89 -19.56 -36.77 23.65
CA LEU A 89 -18.53 -36.18 22.80
C LEU A 89 -19.01 -36.03 21.36
N ARG A 90 -19.65 -37.05 20.78
CA ARG A 90 -20.27 -36.95 19.44
C ARG A 90 -21.35 -35.88 19.36
N ALA A 91 -22.21 -35.78 20.38
CA ALA A 91 -23.22 -34.72 20.43
C ALA A 91 -22.57 -33.32 20.55
N THR A 92 -21.44 -33.21 21.24
CA THR A 92 -20.68 -31.96 21.37
C THR A 92 -20.01 -31.58 20.06
N GLU A 93 -19.30 -32.53 19.45
CA GLU A 93 -18.63 -32.39 18.16
C GLU A 93 -19.63 -31.99 17.08
N SER A 94 -20.75 -32.72 16.94
CA SER A 94 -21.79 -32.37 15.98
C SER A 94 -22.42 -30.99 16.26
N SER A 95 -22.51 -30.57 17.52
CA SER A 95 -23.00 -29.22 17.83
C SER A 95 -22.00 -28.14 17.41
N ILE A 96 -20.69 -28.37 17.59
CA ILE A 96 -19.65 -27.44 17.13
C ILE A 96 -19.69 -27.36 15.61
N THR A 97 -19.72 -28.50 14.91
CA THR A 97 -19.81 -28.53 13.44
C THR A 97 -21.03 -27.79 12.90
N GLU A 98 -22.21 -27.97 13.50
CA GLU A 98 -23.43 -27.27 13.08
C GLU A 98 -23.36 -25.76 13.36
N ALA A 99 -22.67 -25.35 14.43
CA ALA A 99 -22.42 -23.94 14.71
C ALA A 99 -21.47 -23.32 13.69
N GLU A 100 -20.39 -24.02 13.35
CA GLU A 100 -19.43 -23.61 12.31
C GLU A 100 -20.12 -23.48 10.95
N ILE A 101 -20.96 -24.46 10.56
CA ILE A 101 -21.75 -24.40 9.32
C ILE A 101 -22.66 -23.17 9.30
N ALA A 102 -23.35 -22.86 10.40
CA ALA A 102 -24.24 -21.70 10.46
C ALA A 102 -23.47 -20.36 10.39
N VAL A 103 -22.32 -20.27 11.05
CA VAL A 103 -21.45 -19.08 10.99
C VAL A 103 -20.85 -18.92 9.59
N GLU A 104 -20.43 -20.01 8.96
CA GLU A 104 -19.83 -20.00 7.63
C GLU A 104 -20.84 -19.68 6.52
N ASP A 105 -22.08 -20.19 6.62
CA ASP A 105 -23.17 -19.79 5.73
C ASP A 105 -23.44 -18.28 5.84
N ALA A 106 -23.52 -17.75 7.06
CA ALA A 106 -23.69 -16.32 7.27
C ALA A 106 -22.49 -15.51 6.77
N ARG A 107 -21.26 -16.02 6.92
CA ARG A 107 -20.03 -15.35 6.46
C ARG A 107 -19.99 -15.30 4.94
N THR A 108 -20.32 -16.41 4.28
CA THR A 108 -20.44 -16.49 2.82
C THR A 108 -21.46 -15.48 2.32
N LYS A 109 -22.60 -15.33 3.02
CA LYS A 109 -23.62 -14.34 2.67
C LYS A 109 -23.21 -12.89 2.94
N TYR A 110 -22.45 -12.65 3.99
CA TYR A 110 -21.88 -11.34 4.25
C TYR A 110 -20.88 -10.94 3.17
N GLN A 111 -19.95 -11.84 2.82
CA GLN A 111 -18.99 -11.63 1.74
C GLN A 111 -19.70 -11.42 0.39
N GLU A 112 -20.82 -12.11 0.15
CA GLU A 112 -21.66 -11.87 -1.03
C GLU A 112 -22.23 -10.43 -1.03
N LEU A 113 -22.69 -9.91 0.10
CA LEU A 113 -23.16 -8.52 0.21
C LEU A 113 -22.02 -7.49 0.10
N GLU A 114 -20.84 -7.78 0.67
CA GLU A 114 -19.64 -6.95 0.50
C GLU A 114 -19.26 -6.87 -0.97
N PHE A 115 -19.20 -8.03 -1.62
CA PHE A 115 -18.91 -8.14 -3.04
C PHE A 115 -19.95 -7.40 -3.91
N LEU A 116 -21.22 -7.38 -3.51
CA LEU A 116 -22.27 -6.60 -4.19
C LEU A 116 -22.14 -5.08 -3.95
N GLY A 117 -21.34 -4.66 -2.97
CA GLY A 117 -21.15 -3.27 -2.56
C GLY A 117 -22.21 -2.74 -1.59
N ILE A 118 -23.10 -3.61 -1.09
CA ILE A 118 -24.21 -3.23 -0.19
C ILE A 118 -23.69 -2.84 1.22
N CYS A 119 -22.53 -3.39 1.59
CA CYS A 119 -21.88 -3.15 2.87
C CYS A 119 -20.99 -1.90 2.88
N ASN A 120 -20.89 -1.21 1.75
CA ASN A 120 -20.10 0.01 1.67
C ASN A 120 -20.79 1.12 2.48
N THR A 121 -20.01 1.94 3.17
CA THR A 121 -20.49 3.08 3.96
C THR A 121 -21.17 4.15 3.10
N SER A 122 -20.83 4.23 1.80
CA SER A 122 -21.47 5.14 0.85
C SER A 122 -22.85 4.65 0.37
N TYR A 123 -23.18 3.37 0.55
CA TYR A 123 -24.43 2.80 0.06
C TYR A 123 -25.57 3.03 1.07
N ALA A 124 -26.47 3.96 0.76
CA ALA A 124 -27.65 4.27 1.60
C ALA A 124 -28.93 3.51 1.19
N GLY A 125 -28.83 2.55 0.26
CA GLY A 125 -29.98 1.83 -0.29
C GLY A 125 -30.48 0.67 0.58
N THR A 126 -31.42 -0.08 0.03
CA THR A 126 -32.08 -1.18 0.72
C THR A 126 -31.07 -2.26 1.13
N GLY A 127 -31.06 -2.62 2.41
CA GLY A 127 -30.21 -3.70 2.93
C GLY A 127 -28.90 -3.25 3.59
N HIS A 128 -28.57 -1.96 3.54
CA HIS A 128 -27.40 -1.39 4.23
C HIS A 128 -27.39 -1.67 5.74
N GLU A 129 -28.52 -1.45 6.43
CA GLU A 129 -28.63 -1.66 7.88
C GLU A 129 -28.35 -3.12 8.28
N HIS A 130 -28.87 -4.07 7.50
CA HIS A 130 -28.62 -5.49 7.72
C HIS A 130 -27.15 -5.85 7.48
N CYS A 131 -26.50 -5.28 6.46
CA CYS A 131 -25.07 -5.53 6.29
C CYS A 131 -24.25 -4.91 7.42
N SER A 132 -24.59 -3.71 7.89
CA SER A 132 -23.97 -3.12 9.08
C SER A 132 -24.11 -4.00 10.33
N GLU A 133 -25.27 -4.64 10.52
CA GLU A 133 -25.46 -5.63 11.59
C GLU A 133 -24.58 -6.88 11.40
N MET A 134 -24.44 -7.39 10.17
CA MET A 134 -23.54 -8.51 9.85
C MET A 134 -22.07 -8.15 10.06
N LYS A 135 -21.64 -6.96 9.63
CA LYS A 135 -20.29 -6.43 9.85
C LYS A 135 -19.98 -6.38 11.35
N SER A 136 -20.90 -5.85 12.16
CA SER A 136 -20.75 -5.86 13.62
C SER A 136 -20.68 -7.28 14.21
N ALA A 137 -21.46 -8.22 13.67
CA ALA A 137 -21.42 -9.62 14.07
C ALA A 137 -20.07 -10.28 13.75
N PHE A 138 -19.54 -10.10 12.55
CA PHE A 138 -18.26 -10.68 12.15
C PHE A 138 -17.06 -9.99 12.80
N ILE A 139 -17.10 -8.68 13.04
CA ILE A 139 -16.13 -8.00 13.92
C ILE A 139 -16.10 -8.63 15.31
N SER A 140 -17.26 -9.00 15.85
CA SER A 140 -17.33 -9.65 17.17
C SER A 140 -16.75 -11.07 17.14
N VAL A 141 -16.96 -11.81 16.06
CA VAL A 141 -16.40 -13.16 15.85
C VAL A 141 -14.88 -13.11 15.65
N ASP A 142 -14.42 -12.27 14.73
CA ASP A 142 -13.01 -12.21 14.31
C ASP A 142 -12.11 -11.67 15.43
N ASN A 143 -12.63 -10.77 16.27
CA ASN A 143 -11.91 -10.25 17.45
C ASN A 143 -12.15 -11.06 18.73
N ASN A 144 -12.80 -12.24 18.66
CA ASN A 144 -13.10 -13.10 19.82
C ASN A 144 -13.82 -12.37 20.97
N ILE A 145 -14.70 -11.42 20.65
CA ILE A 145 -15.47 -10.68 21.66
C ILE A 145 -16.49 -11.64 22.28
N THR A 146 -16.44 -11.82 23.60
CA THR A 146 -17.30 -12.78 24.32
C THR A 146 -18.61 -12.16 24.83
N GLU A 147 -18.72 -10.84 24.81
CA GLU A 147 -19.88 -10.08 25.25
C GLU A 147 -20.89 -9.85 24.11
N GLY A 148 -22.14 -9.55 24.46
CA GLY A 148 -23.17 -9.16 23.49
C GLY A 148 -23.87 -10.32 22.75
N LYS A 149 -24.63 -9.96 21.71
CA LYS A 149 -25.51 -10.88 20.96
C LYS A 149 -24.72 -12.02 20.28
N TYR A 150 -23.56 -11.69 19.69
CA TYR A 150 -22.75 -12.60 18.87
C TYR A 150 -21.56 -13.24 19.61
N GLY A 151 -21.22 -12.79 20.83
CA GLY A 151 -20.07 -13.31 21.58
C GLY A 151 -20.18 -14.76 22.08
N LYS A 152 -21.34 -15.40 21.86
CA LYS A 152 -21.56 -16.82 22.16
C LYS A 152 -20.70 -17.75 21.30
N TYR A 153 -20.31 -17.32 20.10
CA TYR A 153 -19.40 -18.10 19.26
C TYR A 153 -17.95 -18.06 19.80
N ALA A 154 -17.48 -16.91 20.29
CA ALA A 154 -16.20 -16.84 20.99
C ALA A 154 -16.20 -17.69 22.28
N LEU A 155 -17.31 -17.67 23.04
CA LEU A 155 -17.50 -18.55 24.21
C LEU A 155 -17.52 -20.04 23.84
N LEU A 156 -18.01 -20.40 22.64
CA LEU A 156 -17.97 -21.78 22.13
C LEU A 156 -16.53 -22.27 21.98
N GLY A 157 -15.64 -21.46 21.39
CA GLY A 157 -14.21 -21.77 21.27
C GLY A 157 -13.52 -21.96 22.63
N GLN A 158 -13.81 -21.07 23.60
CA GLN A 158 -13.28 -21.18 24.97
C GLN A 158 -13.71 -22.48 25.66
N HIS A 159 -15.00 -22.84 25.59
CA HIS A 159 -15.48 -24.08 26.19
C HIS A 159 -14.99 -25.33 25.45
N SER A 160 -14.75 -25.26 24.14
CA SER A 160 -14.12 -26.34 23.37
C SER A 160 -12.68 -26.60 23.83
N ALA A 161 -11.87 -25.54 23.95
CA ALA A 161 -10.50 -25.64 24.47
C ALA A 161 -10.47 -26.13 25.94
N GLU A 162 -11.41 -25.67 26.77
CA GLU A 162 -11.56 -26.16 28.14
C GLU A 162 -11.94 -27.64 28.19
N LEU A 163 -12.84 -28.11 27.32
CA LEU A 163 -13.19 -29.51 27.19
C LEU A 163 -11.97 -30.34 26.79
N GLY A 164 -11.20 -29.90 25.80
CA GLY A 164 -9.95 -30.56 25.38
C GLY A 164 -8.98 -30.77 26.54
N ARG A 165 -8.73 -29.75 27.37
CA ARG A 165 -7.88 -29.86 28.57
C ARG A 165 -8.46 -30.83 29.61
N LYS A 166 -9.77 -30.79 29.83
CA LYS A 166 -10.46 -31.63 30.82
C LYS A 166 -10.58 -33.10 30.42
N LEU A 167 -10.46 -33.43 29.14
CA LEU A 167 -10.46 -34.81 28.64
C LEU A 167 -9.15 -35.55 28.96
N HIS A 168 -8.04 -34.84 29.15
CA HIS A 168 -6.74 -35.42 29.48
C HIS A 168 -6.58 -35.69 30.99
N MET A 169 -7.60 -35.42 31.80
CA MET A 169 -7.58 -35.72 33.23
C MET A 169 -7.81 -37.22 33.49
N PRO A 170 -7.26 -37.78 34.58
CA PRO A 170 -7.46 -39.20 34.95
C PRO A 170 -8.94 -39.61 35.06
N GLU A 171 -9.80 -38.65 35.43
CA GLU A 171 -11.26 -38.75 35.32
C GLU A 171 -11.76 -37.69 34.33
N PRO A 172 -12.16 -38.09 33.10
CA PRO A 172 -12.59 -37.14 32.08
C PRO A 172 -13.79 -36.30 32.53
N ASN A 173 -13.65 -34.97 32.51
CA ASN A 173 -14.72 -34.07 32.94
C ASN A 173 -15.46 -33.46 31.74
N LEU A 174 -16.71 -33.91 31.55
CA LEU A 174 -17.59 -33.50 30.44
C LEU A 174 -18.50 -32.30 30.78
N SER A 175 -18.21 -31.53 31.84
CA SER A 175 -19.05 -30.39 32.22
C SER A 175 -19.20 -29.38 31.08
N SER A 176 -18.12 -29.16 30.33
CA SER A 176 -18.05 -28.19 29.24
C SER A 176 -18.88 -28.61 28.01
N SER A 177 -19.09 -29.93 27.78
CA SER A 177 -19.98 -30.45 26.73
C SER A 177 -21.43 -29.94 26.86
N VAL A 178 -21.95 -29.83 28.08
CA VAL A 178 -23.31 -29.33 28.31
C VAL A 178 -23.42 -27.82 28.02
N HIS A 179 -22.36 -27.07 28.33
CA HIS A 179 -22.30 -25.63 28.03
C HIS A 179 -22.22 -25.39 26.53
N ILE A 180 -21.39 -26.15 25.82
CA ILE A 180 -21.28 -26.12 24.35
C ILE A 180 -22.64 -26.37 23.71
N ILE A 181 -23.31 -27.49 24.03
CA ILE A 181 -24.61 -27.83 23.45
C ILE A 181 -25.65 -26.73 23.74
N SER A 182 -25.62 -26.12 24.92
CA SER A 182 -26.53 -25.02 25.29
C SER A 182 -26.22 -23.71 24.55
N LEU A 183 -24.96 -23.40 24.27
CA LEU A 183 -24.54 -22.21 23.53
C LEU A 183 -24.89 -22.32 22.05
N VAL A 184 -24.81 -23.53 21.49
CA VAL A 184 -25.13 -23.80 20.08
C VAL A 184 -26.65 -23.79 19.85
N TRP A 185 -27.39 -24.62 20.59
CA TRP A 185 -28.80 -24.91 20.33
C TRP A 185 -29.79 -24.11 21.18
N GLY A 186 -29.29 -23.22 22.05
CA GLY A 186 -30.14 -22.42 22.92
C GLY A 186 -31.13 -21.53 22.16
N LYS A 187 -32.12 -20.98 22.87
CA LYS A 187 -33.11 -20.04 22.28
C LYS A 187 -32.49 -18.78 21.68
N GLN A 188 -31.27 -18.45 22.07
CA GLN A 188 -30.44 -17.41 21.48
C GLN A 188 -29.05 -17.99 21.16
N GLY A 189 -29.02 -19.25 20.73
CA GLY A 189 -27.78 -19.97 20.46
C GLY A 189 -27.18 -19.59 19.10
N VAL A 190 -25.91 -19.97 18.90
CA VAL A 190 -25.13 -19.62 17.70
C VAL A 190 -25.91 -19.91 16.41
N ILE A 191 -26.47 -21.11 16.27
CA ILE A 191 -27.19 -21.51 15.04
C ILE A 191 -28.31 -20.52 14.71
N ARG A 192 -29.12 -20.13 15.70
CA ARG A 192 -30.26 -19.24 15.47
C ARG A 192 -29.81 -17.83 15.08
N GLU A 193 -28.88 -17.25 15.84
CA GLU A 193 -28.43 -15.86 15.61
C GLU A 193 -27.78 -15.72 14.22
N PHE A 194 -26.96 -16.69 13.81
CA PHE A 194 -26.32 -16.66 12.49
C PHE A 194 -27.27 -17.06 11.35
N SER A 195 -28.25 -17.95 11.59
CA SER A 195 -29.31 -18.21 10.61
C SER A 195 -30.19 -16.97 10.36
N GLU A 196 -30.48 -16.19 11.40
CA GLU A 196 -31.20 -14.91 11.26
C GLU A 196 -30.38 -13.91 10.43
N LEU A 197 -29.06 -13.87 10.60
CA LEU A 197 -28.18 -13.05 9.77
C LEU A 197 -28.15 -13.51 8.30
N SER A 198 -28.04 -14.81 8.04
CA SER A 198 -28.11 -15.37 6.68
C SER A 198 -29.42 -15.00 5.97
N GLU A 199 -30.55 -15.06 6.68
CA GLU A 199 -31.85 -14.71 6.12
C GLU A 199 -31.99 -13.20 5.85
N LYS A 200 -31.53 -12.36 6.79
CA LYS A 200 -31.45 -10.91 6.57
C LYS A 200 -30.58 -10.58 5.36
N ALA A 201 -29.48 -11.30 5.17
CA ALA A 201 -28.59 -11.10 4.04
C ALA A 201 -29.28 -11.41 2.70
N ARG A 202 -30.03 -12.52 2.64
CA ARG A 202 -30.87 -12.85 1.48
C ARG A 202 -31.90 -11.78 1.20
N GLN A 203 -32.58 -11.27 2.22
CA GLN A 203 -33.56 -10.20 2.09
C GLN A 203 -32.93 -8.90 1.59
N SER A 204 -31.74 -8.55 2.08
CA SER A 204 -30.99 -7.38 1.62
C SER A 204 -30.61 -7.47 0.15
N LYS A 205 -30.08 -8.62 -0.27
CA LYS A 205 -29.76 -8.85 -1.68
C LYS A 205 -31.00 -8.70 -2.56
N ALA A 206 -32.09 -9.38 -2.21
CA ALA A 206 -33.35 -9.30 -2.96
C ALA A 206 -33.92 -7.86 -2.96
N GLY A 207 -33.78 -7.14 -1.85
CA GLY A 207 -34.17 -5.74 -1.72
C GLY A 207 -33.40 -4.82 -2.66
N ALA A 208 -32.06 -4.92 -2.67
CA ALA A 208 -31.20 -4.15 -3.57
C ALA A 208 -31.45 -4.49 -5.05
N GLU A 209 -31.65 -5.77 -5.40
CA GLU A 209 -32.02 -6.20 -6.75
C GLU A 209 -33.39 -5.63 -7.18
N SER A 210 -34.36 -5.61 -6.26
CA SER A 210 -35.68 -5.00 -6.50
C SER A 210 -35.60 -3.48 -6.65
N GLU A 211 -34.76 -2.82 -5.86
CA GLU A 211 -34.51 -1.37 -5.96
C GLU A 211 -33.92 -1.01 -7.32
N TYR A 212 -32.89 -1.74 -7.77
CA TYR A 212 -32.34 -1.59 -9.12
C TYR A 212 -33.42 -1.79 -10.19
N GLY A 213 -34.23 -2.84 -10.09
CA GLY A 213 -35.31 -3.11 -11.04
C GLY A 213 -36.36 -2.00 -11.10
N SER A 214 -36.71 -1.41 -9.95
CA SER A 214 -37.63 -0.28 -9.85
C SER A 214 -37.05 0.98 -10.49
N LEU A 215 -35.79 1.30 -10.18
CA LEU A 215 -35.07 2.44 -10.77
C LEU A 215 -34.93 2.27 -12.29
N GLU A 216 -34.62 1.07 -12.78
CA GLU A 216 -34.54 0.82 -14.21
C GLU A 216 -35.89 1.02 -14.91
N ALA A 217 -36.99 0.55 -14.30
CA ALA A 217 -38.33 0.75 -14.83
C ALA A 217 -38.71 2.24 -14.87
N SER A 218 -38.41 2.98 -13.80
CA SER A 218 -38.64 4.43 -13.70
C SER A 218 -37.83 5.18 -14.76
N ALA A 219 -36.52 4.93 -14.84
CA ALA A 219 -35.63 5.55 -15.80
C ALA A 219 -36.06 5.29 -17.25
N ARG A 220 -36.53 4.07 -17.57
CA ARG A 220 -37.10 3.75 -18.88
C ARG A 220 -38.38 4.54 -19.16
N GLY A 221 -39.26 4.66 -18.16
CA GLY A 221 -40.49 5.44 -18.25
C GLY A 221 -40.20 6.92 -18.53
N ARG A 222 -39.30 7.53 -17.75
CA ARG A 222 -38.88 8.92 -17.95
C ARG A 222 -38.15 9.13 -19.27
N LYS A 223 -37.28 8.20 -19.69
CA LYS A 223 -36.66 8.23 -21.02
C LYS A 223 -37.72 8.25 -22.12
N ALA A 224 -38.75 7.42 -22.04
CA ALA A 224 -39.79 7.39 -23.07
C ALA A 224 -40.53 8.73 -23.17
N ILE A 225 -40.83 9.36 -22.02
CA ILE A 225 -41.43 10.70 -21.97
C ILE A 225 -40.48 11.74 -22.57
N ALA A 226 -39.20 11.69 -22.21
CA ALA A 226 -38.18 12.60 -22.73
C ALA A 226 -37.99 12.42 -24.25
N ASP A 227 -37.94 11.18 -24.76
CA ASP A 227 -37.82 10.88 -26.18
C ASP A 227 -39.05 11.40 -26.96
N GLU A 228 -40.26 11.26 -26.40
CA GLU A 228 -41.49 11.79 -27.00
C GLU A 228 -41.44 13.31 -27.06
N ALA A 229 -41.10 13.97 -25.95
CA ALA A 229 -40.96 15.43 -25.89
C ALA A 229 -39.87 15.93 -26.86
N LEU A 230 -38.70 15.28 -26.92
CA LEU A 230 -37.64 15.61 -27.86
C LEU A 230 -38.07 15.45 -29.32
N SER A 231 -38.83 14.39 -29.63
CA SER A 231 -39.33 14.18 -30.98
C SER A 231 -40.33 15.25 -31.41
N GLU A 232 -41.13 15.81 -30.49
CA GLU A 232 -41.97 16.97 -30.78
C GLU A 232 -41.12 18.23 -30.97
N MET A 233 -40.14 18.48 -30.09
CA MET A 233 -39.22 19.62 -30.20
C MET A 233 -38.38 19.60 -31.48
N GLU A 234 -37.97 18.43 -31.99
CA GLU A 234 -37.24 18.30 -33.26
C GLU A 234 -38.05 18.81 -34.46
N LYS A 235 -39.38 18.69 -34.40
CA LYS A 235 -40.27 19.20 -35.46
C LYS A 235 -40.36 20.73 -35.46
N GLU A 236 -40.04 21.38 -34.34
CA GLU A 236 -40.12 22.84 -34.20
C GLU A 236 -38.96 23.59 -34.86
N GLU A 237 -37.95 22.88 -35.40
CA GLU A 237 -36.81 23.47 -36.11
C GLU A 237 -36.03 24.51 -35.26
N LEU A 238 -35.90 24.28 -33.95
CA LEU A 238 -35.30 25.24 -33.00
C LEU A 238 -33.88 25.68 -33.34
N SER A 239 -33.11 24.87 -34.08
CA SER A 239 -31.76 25.22 -34.54
C SER A 239 -31.73 26.45 -35.46
N LEU A 240 -32.88 26.89 -35.98
CA LEU A 240 -33.04 28.12 -36.76
C LEU A 240 -33.16 29.37 -35.88
N ILE A 241 -33.39 29.22 -34.58
CA ILE A 241 -33.54 30.32 -33.61
C ILE A 241 -32.18 30.61 -32.97
N THR A 242 -31.41 31.50 -33.60
CA THR A 242 -30.04 31.82 -33.16
C THR A 242 -29.97 32.97 -32.15
N SER A 243 -31.10 33.36 -31.57
CA SER A 243 -31.23 34.46 -30.62
C SER A 243 -31.73 33.96 -29.25
N ALA A 244 -31.75 34.86 -28.29
CA ALA A 244 -32.19 34.66 -26.92
C ALA A 244 -33.42 35.53 -26.63
N ALA A 245 -34.33 35.07 -25.78
CA ALA A 245 -35.38 35.95 -25.26
C ALA A 245 -34.76 36.99 -24.31
N SER A 246 -35.23 38.24 -24.44
CA SER A 246 -34.76 39.40 -23.67
C SER A 246 -35.51 39.61 -22.34
N SER A 247 -36.41 38.70 -21.97
CA SER A 247 -37.19 38.84 -20.72
C SER A 247 -36.31 38.63 -19.49
N GLU A 248 -36.66 39.27 -18.38
CA GLU A 248 -35.92 39.16 -17.12
C GLU A 248 -35.98 37.75 -16.53
N GLU A 249 -37.03 36.98 -16.89
CA GLU A 249 -37.29 35.61 -16.47
C GLU A 249 -36.36 34.59 -17.15
N TYR A 250 -35.90 34.89 -18.37
CA TYR A 250 -35.05 33.99 -19.17
C TYR A 250 -33.67 34.55 -19.50
N ARG A 251 -33.31 35.64 -18.82
CA ARG A 251 -32.12 36.45 -19.06
C ARG A 251 -30.82 35.64 -18.96
N GLU A 252 -30.86 34.48 -18.32
CA GLU A 252 -29.70 33.62 -18.10
C GLU A 252 -29.42 32.59 -19.21
N ALA A 253 -30.41 32.26 -20.05
CA ALA A 253 -30.44 31.02 -20.84
C ALA A 253 -29.59 31.00 -22.13
N GLY A 254 -28.98 32.10 -22.60
CA GLY A 254 -28.20 32.07 -23.86
C GLY A 254 -29.09 31.83 -25.11
N SER A 255 -28.55 31.52 -26.28
CA SER A 255 -29.39 31.36 -27.50
C SER A 255 -30.14 30.02 -27.53
N VAL A 256 -31.32 30.01 -28.16
CA VAL A 256 -32.17 28.80 -28.26
C VAL A 256 -31.46 27.65 -28.98
N ASP A 257 -30.73 27.91 -30.07
CA ASP A 257 -29.94 26.91 -30.79
C ASP A 257 -28.84 26.26 -29.93
N PHE A 258 -28.18 27.04 -29.07
CA PHE A 258 -27.18 26.55 -28.12
C PHE A 258 -27.82 25.67 -27.04
N GLN A 259 -28.91 26.12 -26.44
CA GLN A 259 -29.65 25.35 -25.44
C GLN A 259 -30.21 24.05 -26.00
N TRP A 260 -30.71 24.09 -27.25
CA TRP A 260 -31.17 22.90 -27.95
C TRP A 260 -30.05 21.88 -28.17
N ALA A 261 -28.87 22.33 -28.61
CA ALA A 261 -27.70 21.45 -28.72
C ALA A 261 -27.28 20.87 -27.36
N GLY A 262 -27.40 21.66 -26.28
CA GLY A 262 -27.18 21.23 -24.90
C GLY A 262 -28.12 20.10 -24.47
N VAL A 263 -29.42 20.28 -24.68
CA VAL A 263 -30.47 19.28 -24.41
C VAL A 263 -30.23 17.98 -25.19
N GLN A 264 -29.88 18.08 -26.48
CA GLN A 264 -29.54 16.91 -27.31
C GLN A 264 -28.29 16.17 -26.80
N ASN A 265 -27.27 16.90 -26.37
CA ASN A 265 -26.06 16.32 -25.81
C ASN A 265 -26.33 15.65 -24.45
N THR A 266 -27.13 16.28 -23.58
CA THR A 266 -27.57 15.69 -22.30
C THR A 266 -28.34 14.40 -22.53
N ASN A 267 -29.27 14.35 -23.48
CA ASN A 267 -29.97 13.11 -23.83
C ASN A 267 -29.01 12.01 -24.29
N ARG A 268 -28.03 12.35 -25.15
CA ARG A 268 -27.03 11.39 -25.62
C ARG A 268 -26.17 10.85 -24.47
N LYS A 269 -25.76 11.72 -23.54
CA LYS A 269 -25.00 11.32 -22.34
C LYS A 269 -25.83 10.42 -21.42
N LEU A 270 -27.08 10.78 -21.15
CA LEU A 270 -27.98 9.95 -20.34
C LEU A 270 -28.28 8.59 -20.99
N ALA A 271 -28.36 8.53 -22.32
CA ALA A 271 -28.50 7.27 -23.04
C ALA A 271 -27.25 6.37 -22.91
N LEU A 272 -26.06 6.96 -22.95
CA LEU A 272 -24.80 6.24 -22.70
C LEU A 272 -24.71 5.77 -21.24
N LEU A 273 -24.98 6.64 -20.27
CA LEU A 273 -25.03 6.32 -18.84
C LEU A 273 -26.07 5.21 -18.54
N LEU A 274 -27.23 5.24 -19.19
CA LEU A 274 -28.24 4.18 -19.08
C LEU A 274 -27.70 2.84 -19.62
N GLN A 275 -26.95 2.87 -20.72
CA GLN A 275 -26.31 1.67 -21.27
C GLN A 275 -25.21 1.16 -20.34
N GLU A 276 -24.39 2.05 -19.78
CA GLU A 276 -23.34 1.72 -18.81
C GLU A 276 -23.91 1.16 -17.51
N ALA A 277 -24.94 1.77 -16.93
CA ALA A 277 -25.64 1.27 -15.75
C ALA A 277 -26.19 -0.14 -15.96
N ARG A 278 -26.71 -0.43 -17.16
CA ARG A 278 -27.15 -1.79 -17.55
C ARG A 278 -25.99 -2.75 -17.75
N LEU A 279 -24.86 -2.31 -18.32
CA LEU A 279 -23.67 -3.14 -18.47
C LEU A 279 -23.06 -3.47 -17.10
N GLU A 280 -23.00 -2.50 -16.19
CA GLU A 280 -22.47 -2.68 -14.84
C GLU A 280 -23.32 -3.69 -14.05
N SER A 281 -24.66 -3.62 -14.16
CA SER A 281 -25.55 -4.64 -13.56
C SER A 281 -25.30 -6.07 -14.06
N LYS A 282 -24.66 -6.21 -15.24
CA LYS A 282 -24.30 -7.51 -15.85
C LYS A 282 -22.87 -7.92 -15.55
N ARG A 283 -22.04 -7.05 -14.96
CA ARG A 283 -20.66 -7.36 -14.54
C ARG A 283 -20.67 -8.02 -13.17
N ILE A 284 -21.40 -9.13 -13.05
CA ILE A 284 -21.58 -9.91 -11.82
C ILE A 284 -20.28 -10.46 -11.22
N THR A 285 -19.14 -10.31 -11.91
CA THR A 285 -17.80 -10.70 -11.47
C THR A 285 -16.96 -9.53 -10.94
N LYS A 286 -17.48 -8.30 -10.96
CA LYS A 286 -16.79 -7.12 -10.44
C LYS A 286 -17.33 -6.76 -9.06
N GLU A 287 -16.44 -6.48 -8.13
CA GLU A 287 -16.83 -6.02 -6.79
C GLU A 287 -17.56 -4.67 -6.86
N GLY A 288 -18.60 -4.53 -6.03
CA GLY A 288 -19.47 -3.36 -5.96
C GLY A 288 -20.41 -3.19 -7.16
N TYR A 289 -20.55 -4.18 -8.05
CA TYR A 289 -21.29 -3.98 -9.31
C TYR A 289 -22.75 -3.56 -9.07
N LEU A 290 -23.44 -4.13 -8.07
CA LEU A 290 -24.85 -3.84 -7.82
C LEU A 290 -25.03 -2.45 -7.21
N ARG A 291 -24.17 -2.05 -6.26
CA ARG A 291 -24.10 -0.67 -5.75
C ARG A 291 -23.91 0.33 -6.89
N ASN A 292 -22.86 0.13 -7.70
CA ASN A 292 -22.55 1.03 -8.80
C ASN A 292 -23.69 1.07 -9.83
N ALA A 293 -24.35 -0.06 -10.07
CA ALA A 293 -25.50 -0.13 -10.98
C ALA A 293 -26.71 0.65 -10.44
N ILE A 294 -27.00 0.58 -9.13
CA ILE A 294 -28.06 1.35 -8.46
C ILE A 294 -27.75 2.84 -8.50
N GLU A 295 -26.55 3.25 -8.11
CA GLU A 295 -26.11 4.65 -8.12
C GLU A 295 -26.21 5.25 -9.53
N ASN A 296 -25.67 4.57 -10.54
CA ASN A 296 -25.74 5.01 -11.92
C ASN A 296 -27.19 5.06 -12.42
N MET A 297 -28.04 4.08 -12.07
CA MET A 297 -29.44 4.09 -12.50
C MET A 297 -30.24 5.21 -11.82
N SER A 298 -29.97 5.52 -10.55
CA SER A 298 -30.57 6.66 -9.86
C SER A 298 -30.19 7.98 -10.52
N ARG A 299 -28.91 8.15 -10.89
CA ARG A 299 -28.44 9.32 -11.66
C ARG A 299 -29.12 9.43 -13.01
N VAL A 300 -29.35 8.31 -13.70
CA VAL A 300 -30.07 8.28 -14.98
C VAL A 300 -31.55 8.67 -14.80
N ASP A 301 -32.22 8.15 -13.77
CA ASP A 301 -33.63 8.49 -13.49
C ASP A 301 -33.80 10.00 -13.23
N GLN A 302 -33.00 10.55 -12.30
CA GLN A 302 -32.98 11.98 -12.00
C GLN A 302 -32.56 12.82 -13.20
N GLY A 303 -31.58 12.34 -13.98
CA GLY A 303 -31.12 13.02 -15.19
C GLY A 303 -32.22 13.12 -16.24
N TYR A 304 -33.01 12.07 -16.46
CA TYR A 304 -34.16 12.13 -17.37
C TYR A 304 -35.30 13.00 -16.81
N GLU A 305 -35.51 13.03 -15.50
CA GLU A 305 -36.44 13.98 -14.87
C GLU A 305 -36.06 15.44 -15.15
N GLN A 306 -34.78 15.77 -14.94
CA GLN A 306 -34.27 17.11 -15.22
C GLN A 306 -34.34 17.43 -16.71
N LEU A 307 -33.98 16.49 -17.59
CA LEU A 307 -34.06 16.68 -19.04
C LEU A 307 -35.49 17.02 -19.50
N ILE A 308 -36.51 16.40 -18.92
CA ILE A 308 -37.91 16.74 -19.21
C ILE A 308 -38.20 18.19 -18.82
N SER A 309 -37.75 18.62 -17.63
CA SER A 309 -37.89 20.00 -17.19
C SER A 309 -37.16 20.98 -18.12
N ASP A 310 -35.95 20.64 -18.56
CA ASP A 310 -35.14 21.47 -19.46
C ASP A 310 -35.78 21.59 -20.85
N ILE A 311 -36.40 20.51 -21.35
CA ILE A 311 -37.14 20.51 -22.62
C ILE A 311 -38.35 21.44 -22.54
N LEU A 312 -39.14 21.35 -21.45
CA LEU A 312 -40.30 22.22 -21.24
C LEU A 312 -39.89 23.68 -21.13
N PHE A 313 -38.84 23.96 -20.35
CA PHE A 313 -38.26 25.30 -20.24
C PHE A 313 -37.82 25.83 -21.61
N LEU A 314 -37.11 25.02 -22.40
CA LEU A 314 -36.64 25.42 -23.73
C LEU A 314 -37.79 25.70 -24.69
N HIS A 315 -38.89 24.94 -24.61
CA HIS A 315 -40.08 25.21 -25.40
C HIS A 315 -40.66 26.58 -25.09
N ASP A 316 -40.93 26.87 -23.82
CA ASP A 316 -41.48 28.17 -23.39
C ASP A 316 -40.53 29.33 -23.72
N TYR A 317 -39.23 29.11 -23.56
CA TYR A 317 -38.19 30.06 -23.93
C TYR A 317 -38.16 30.34 -25.44
N SER A 318 -38.37 29.31 -26.26
CA SER A 318 -38.41 29.43 -27.72
C SER A 318 -39.66 30.18 -28.18
N GLU A 319 -40.82 29.91 -27.58
CA GLU A 319 -42.06 30.63 -27.87
C GLU A 319 -41.92 32.12 -27.59
N GLU A 320 -41.36 32.48 -26.43
CA GLU A 320 -41.12 33.88 -26.05
C GLU A 320 -40.13 34.55 -27.02
N THR A 321 -39.06 33.86 -27.42
CA THR A 321 -38.09 34.38 -28.39
C THR A 321 -38.75 34.67 -29.75
N VAL A 322 -39.59 33.76 -30.25
CA VAL A 322 -40.34 33.95 -31.50
C VAL A 322 -41.34 35.09 -31.37
N PHE A 323 -42.02 35.22 -30.22
CA PHE A 323 -42.96 36.29 -29.95
C PHE A 323 -42.29 37.67 -29.98
N GLN A 324 -41.11 37.79 -29.37
CA GLN A 324 -40.31 39.02 -29.42
C GLN A 324 -39.89 39.35 -30.86
N GLN A 325 -39.44 38.36 -31.64
CA GLN A 325 -39.07 38.57 -33.03
C GLN A 325 -40.25 39.00 -33.91
N LYS A 326 -41.45 38.45 -33.66
CA LYS A 326 -42.70 38.86 -34.31
C LYS A 326 -43.03 40.32 -33.99
N THR A 327 -42.88 40.71 -32.72
CA THR A 327 -43.13 42.08 -32.27
C THR A 327 -42.16 43.05 -32.95
N GLU A 328 -40.86 42.71 -32.97
CA GLU A 328 -39.86 43.51 -33.67
C GLU A 328 -40.19 43.65 -35.17
N ALA A 329 -40.55 42.56 -35.85
CA ALA A 329 -40.91 42.60 -37.27
C ALA A 329 -42.10 43.52 -37.54
N GLY A 330 -43.13 43.48 -36.68
CA GLY A 330 -44.29 44.38 -36.76
C GLY A 330 -43.90 45.85 -36.57
N ASP A 331 -43.04 46.13 -35.58
CA ASP A 331 -42.53 47.49 -35.32
C ASP A 331 -41.70 48.03 -36.49
N GLN A 332 -40.85 47.19 -37.10
CA GLN A 332 -40.05 47.61 -38.25
C GLN A 332 -40.93 47.86 -39.49
N LEU A 333 -41.97 47.05 -39.71
CA LEU A 333 -42.96 47.30 -40.76
C LEU A 333 -43.67 48.64 -40.55
N ALA A 334 -44.17 48.91 -39.34
CA ALA A 334 -44.85 50.18 -39.03
C ALA A 334 -43.92 51.40 -39.18
N LYS A 335 -42.66 51.28 -38.73
CA LYS A 335 -41.64 52.33 -38.93
C LYS A 335 -41.36 52.56 -40.42
N THR A 336 -41.30 51.51 -41.22
CA THR A 336 -41.07 51.62 -42.66
C THR A 336 -42.29 52.20 -43.38
N GLU A 337 -43.51 51.83 -43.01
CA GLU A 337 -44.74 52.39 -43.55
C GLU A 337 -44.84 53.90 -43.30
N ASN A 338 -44.56 54.34 -42.07
CA ASN A 338 -44.47 55.76 -41.72
C ASN A 338 -43.39 56.50 -42.53
N TRP A 339 -42.27 55.84 -42.79
CA TRP A 339 -41.20 56.40 -43.62
C TRP A 339 -41.62 56.55 -45.09
N LEU A 340 -42.22 55.51 -45.67
CA LEU A 340 -42.73 55.48 -47.05
C LEU A 340 -43.84 56.50 -47.28
N SER A 341 -44.67 56.78 -46.28
CA SER A 341 -45.74 57.79 -46.36
C SER A 341 -45.25 59.23 -46.18
N SER A 342 -44.09 59.44 -45.55
CA SER A 342 -43.48 60.76 -45.35
C SER A 342 -42.52 61.22 -46.46
N ARG A 343 -42.22 60.37 -47.46
CA ARG A 343 -41.24 60.60 -48.53
C ARG A 343 -41.71 60.01 -49.87
N THR A 344 -41.11 60.43 -50.99
CA THR A 344 -41.34 59.78 -52.28
C THR A 344 -40.47 58.52 -52.39
N PRO A 345 -41.03 57.29 -52.33
CA PRO A 345 -40.21 56.08 -52.29
C PRO A 345 -39.76 55.62 -53.68
N SER A 346 -38.62 54.92 -53.74
CA SER A 346 -38.19 54.26 -54.98
C SER A 346 -39.04 53.01 -55.26
N PRO A 347 -39.21 52.57 -56.51
CA PRO A 347 -39.94 51.34 -56.84
C PRO A 347 -39.38 50.10 -56.12
N GLN A 348 -38.06 50.07 -55.90
CA GLN A 348 -37.37 49.00 -55.18
C GLN A 348 -37.72 49.00 -53.68
N ALA A 349 -37.86 50.17 -53.05
CA ALA A 349 -38.28 50.28 -51.65
C ALA A 349 -39.73 49.81 -51.45
N VAL A 350 -40.62 50.11 -52.40
CA VAL A 350 -42.01 49.63 -52.37
C VAL A 350 -42.08 48.11 -52.56
N GLY A 351 -41.28 47.55 -53.48
CA GLY A 351 -41.18 46.11 -53.69
C GLY A 351 -40.71 45.35 -52.44
N LEU A 352 -39.61 45.81 -51.82
CA LEU A 352 -39.07 45.20 -50.60
C LEU A 352 -40.04 45.29 -49.41
N TYR A 353 -40.82 46.37 -49.31
CA TYR A 353 -41.85 46.49 -48.27
C TYR A 353 -43.00 45.50 -48.49
N GLY A 354 -43.45 45.31 -49.74
CA GLY A 354 -44.43 44.27 -50.07
C GLY A 354 -43.92 42.86 -49.76
N GLU A 355 -42.65 42.56 -50.07
CA GLU A 355 -42.02 41.28 -49.67
C GLU A 355 -41.89 41.14 -48.15
N ALA A 356 -41.72 42.24 -47.41
CA ALA A 356 -41.68 42.25 -45.96
C ALA A 356 -43.05 41.91 -45.35
N GLU A 357 -44.14 42.49 -45.89
CA GLU A 357 -45.50 42.16 -45.49
C GLU A 357 -45.86 40.70 -45.81
N GLU A 358 -45.51 40.23 -47.00
CA GLU A 358 -45.68 38.83 -47.38
C GLU A 358 -44.92 37.89 -46.44
N SER A 359 -43.68 38.24 -46.09
CA SER A 359 -42.87 37.47 -45.14
C SER A 359 -43.45 37.48 -43.72
N TYR A 360 -44.03 38.60 -43.27
CA TYR A 360 -44.70 38.69 -41.97
C TYR A 360 -45.96 37.82 -41.92
N GLN A 361 -46.74 37.80 -43.00
CA GLN A 361 -47.90 36.92 -43.10
C GLN A 361 -47.49 35.45 -43.24
N ALA A 362 -46.42 35.16 -43.97
CA ALA A 362 -45.83 33.82 -44.02
C ALA A 362 -45.37 33.36 -42.62
N GLY A 363 -44.82 34.26 -41.81
CA GLY A 363 -44.51 34.01 -40.40
C GLY A 363 -45.74 33.69 -39.57
N ASN A 364 -46.86 34.40 -39.74
CA ASN A 364 -48.12 34.08 -39.05
C ASN A 364 -48.72 32.73 -39.48
N ALA A 365 -48.45 32.30 -40.72
CA ALA A 365 -48.96 31.06 -41.30
C ALA A 365 -48.01 29.85 -41.10
N ALA A 366 -46.76 30.09 -40.69
CA ALA A 366 -45.76 29.04 -40.51
C ALA A 366 -46.12 28.10 -39.35
N GLY A 367 -45.87 26.80 -39.57
CA GLY A 367 -46.26 25.71 -38.68
C GLY A 367 -45.28 25.37 -37.56
N THR A 368 -44.04 25.85 -37.61
CA THR A 368 -42.97 25.56 -36.63
C THR A 368 -42.41 26.86 -36.05
N LEU A 369 -41.92 26.83 -34.81
CA LEU A 369 -41.29 27.97 -34.13
C LEU A 369 -40.06 28.48 -34.89
N GLY A 370 -39.19 27.58 -35.36
CA GLY A 370 -38.02 27.93 -36.17
C GLY A 370 -38.37 28.62 -37.48
N SER A 371 -39.30 28.08 -38.27
CA SER A 371 -39.76 28.74 -39.50
C SER A 371 -40.42 30.08 -39.22
N ARG A 372 -41.24 30.18 -38.16
CA ARG A 372 -41.82 31.46 -37.70
C ARG A 372 -40.73 32.50 -37.43
N PHE A 373 -39.71 32.12 -36.65
CA PHE A 373 -38.57 32.99 -36.36
C PHE A 373 -37.87 33.48 -37.63
N VAL A 374 -37.58 32.57 -38.57
CA VAL A 374 -36.94 32.90 -39.86
C VAL A 374 -37.78 33.88 -40.66
N TYR A 375 -39.09 33.63 -40.81
CA TYR A 375 -39.99 34.52 -41.56
C TYR A 375 -40.15 35.89 -40.90
N PHE A 376 -40.28 35.96 -39.57
CA PHE A 376 -40.34 37.24 -38.86
C PHE A 376 -39.01 37.99 -38.93
N SER A 377 -37.88 37.30 -38.80
CA SER A 377 -36.55 37.89 -39.00
C SER A 377 -36.40 38.43 -40.42
N ARG A 378 -36.82 37.66 -41.43
CA ARG A 378 -36.85 38.07 -42.84
C ARG A 378 -37.74 39.29 -43.06
N ALA A 379 -38.94 39.32 -42.49
CA ALA A 379 -39.84 40.47 -42.55
C ALA A 379 -39.22 41.73 -41.94
N ALA A 380 -38.59 41.59 -40.75
CA ALA A 380 -37.89 42.69 -40.09
C ALA A 380 -36.71 43.21 -40.94
N SER A 381 -35.93 42.33 -41.56
CA SER A 381 -34.82 42.70 -42.44
C SER A 381 -35.30 43.35 -43.73
N LEU A 382 -36.29 42.78 -44.43
CA LEU A 382 -36.88 43.35 -45.65
C LEU A 382 -37.51 44.72 -45.38
N ALA A 383 -38.19 44.89 -44.25
CA ALA A 383 -38.73 46.18 -43.83
C ALA A 383 -37.62 47.22 -43.62
N ARG A 384 -36.47 46.84 -43.02
CA ARG A 384 -35.28 47.71 -42.92
C ARG A 384 -34.66 48.01 -44.28
N SER A 385 -34.51 47.00 -45.15
CA SER A 385 -33.99 47.13 -46.52
C SER A 385 -34.86 48.05 -47.37
N ALA A 386 -36.18 48.01 -47.20
CA ALA A 386 -37.12 48.91 -47.88
C ALA A 386 -36.91 50.39 -47.47
N ARG A 387 -36.68 50.65 -46.18
CA ARG A 387 -36.36 52.00 -45.68
C ARG A 387 -35.02 52.54 -46.17
N THR A 388 -34.08 51.65 -46.47
CA THR A 388 -32.70 52.00 -46.80
C THR A 388 -32.36 51.80 -48.29
N ALA A 389 -33.26 51.20 -49.07
CA ALA A 389 -33.09 50.77 -50.46
C ALA A 389 -31.86 49.87 -50.70
N ARG A 390 -31.67 48.84 -49.85
CA ARG A 390 -30.48 47.95 -49.82
C ARG A 390 -30.78 46.49 -50.22
N ASP A 391 -29.72 45.71 -50.42
CA ASP A 391 -29.77 44.26 -50.72
C ASP A 391 -30.21 43.44 -49.50
N TYR A 392 -31.26 42.64 -49.67
CA TYR A 392 -31.90 41.85 -48.61
C TYR A 392 -30.98 40.79 -47.98
N GLU A 393 -30.25 40.03 -48.80
CA GLU A 393 -29.53 38.85 -48.32
C GLU A 393 -28.37 39.25 -47.39
N GLN A 394 -27.74 40.40 -47.70
CA GLN A 394 -26.72 41.00 -46.86
C GLN A 394 -27.29 41.62 -45.57
N GLU A 395 -28.48 42.24 -45.63
CA GLU A 395 -29.12 42.80 -44.45
C GLU A 395 -29.55 41.70 -43.45
N TYR A 396 -30.00 40.55 -43.96
CA TYR A 396 -30.35 39.38 -43.14
C TYR A 396 -29.13 38.79 -42.41
N GLN A 397 -28.01 38.55 -43.12
CA GLN A 397 -26.77 38.06 -42.48
C GLN A 397 -26.18 39.07 -41.48
N THR A 398 -26.30 40.37 -41.79
CA THR A 398 -25.86 41.44 -40.90
C THR A 398 -26.69 41.48 -39.61
N SER A 399 -28.02 41.38 -39.73
CA SER A 399 -28.95 41.31 -38.60
C SER A 399 -28.65 40.12 -37.68
N ALA A 400 -28.47 38.93 -38.25
CA ALA A 400 -28.14 37.73 -37.48
C ALA A 400 -26.79 37.88 -36.73
N SER A 401 -25.79 38.48 -37.37
CA SER A 401 -24.48 38.72 -36.76
C SER A 401 -24.57 39.75 -35.61
N LEU A 402 -25.31 40.84 -35.81
CA LEU A 402 -25.54 41.87 -34.78
C LEU A 402 -26.30 41.30 -33.58
N SER A 403 -27.30 40.45 -33.80
CA SER A 403 -28.03 39.75 -32.74
C SER A 403 -27.11 38.84 -31.93
N LYS A 404 -26.23 38.06 -32.60
CA LYS A 404 -25.21 37.24 -31.92
C LYS A 404 -24.24 38.07 -31.07
N LEU A 405 -23.80 39.23 -31.57
CA LEU A 405 -22.97 40.14 -30.79
C LEU A 405 -23.72 40.72 -29.58
N GLY A 406 -24.98 41.14 -29.75
CA GLY A 406 -25.82 41.61 -28.64
C GLY A 406 -25.99 40.56 -27.55
N ASN A 407 -26.28 39.31 -27.92
CA ASN A 407 -26.38 38.20 -26.98
C ASN A 407 -25.05 37.93 -26.24
N LEU A 408 -23.93 37.96 -26.96
CA LEU A 408 -22.61 37.76 -26.36
C LEU A 408 -22.24 38.90 -25.41
N ILE A 409 -22.63 40.14 -25.71
CA ILE A 409 -22.48 41.31 -24.83
C ILE A 409 -23.27 41.09 -23.55
N GLU A 410 -24.54 40.70 -23.61
CA GLU A 410 -25.37 40.46 -22.43
C GLU A 410 -24.83 39.34 -21.54
N ARG A 411 -24.39 38.23 -22.14
CA ARG A 411 -23.76 37.10 -21.43
C ARG A 411 -22.46 37.52 -20.74
N ALA A 412 -21.63 38.29 -21.43
CA ALA A 412 -20.38 38.81 -20.89
C ALA A 412 -20.62 39.80 -19.74
N GLU A 413 -21.60 40.69 -19.87
CA GLU A 413 -22.02 41.66 -18.84
C GLU A 413 -22.40 40.94 -17.53
N ARG A 414 -23.11 39.81 -17.62
CA ARG A 414 -23.50 38.97 -16.47
C ARG A 414 -22.31 38.40 -15.70
N GLU A 415 -21.21 38.10 -16.39
CA GLU A 415 -19.99 37.60 -15.75
C GLU A 415 -19.06 38.70 -15.23
N GLY A 416 -19.49 39.96 -15.36
CA GLY A 416 -18.68 41.12 -15.02
C GLY A 416 -17.56 41.41 -16.03
N ILE A 417 -17.64 40.86 -17.25
CA ILE A 417 -16.74 41.23 -18.34
C ILE A 417 -17.17 42.61 -18.85
N ASN A 418 -16.24 43.56 -18.90
CA ASN A 418 -16.53 44.89 -19.42
C ASN A 418 -16.74 44.87 -20.94
N VAL A 419 -17.96 45.19 -21.36
CA VAL A 419 -18.40 45.22 -22.77
C VAL A 419 -18.90 46.60 -23.20
N ALA A 420 -18.60 47.67 -22.44
CA ALA A 420 -19.05 49.03 -22.77
C ALA A 420 -18.64 49.46 -24.19
N THR A 421 -17.40 49.15 -24.59
CA THR A 421 -16.88 49.44 -25.93
C THR A 421 -17.61 48.68 -27.03
N GLU A 422 -17.93 47.40 -26.78
CA GLU A 422 -18.64 46.54 -27.71
C GLU A 422 -20.13 46.91 -27.81
N LYS A 423 -20.73 47.42 -26.74
CA LYS A 423 -22.09 47.94 -26.69
C LYS A 423 -22.23 49.24 -27.49
N GLU A 424 -21.31 50.19 -27.31
CA GLU A 424 -21.19 51.38 -28.17
C GLU A 424 -20.97 50.97 -29.65
N SER A 425 -20.13 49.96 -29.89
CA SER A 425 -19.91 49.43 -31.24
C SER A 425 -21.17 48.81 -31.83
N LEU A 426 -21.97 48.08 -31.05
CA LEU A 426 -23.22 47.45 -31.49
C LEU A 426 -24.24 48.52 -31.91
N GLU A 427 -24.42 49.58 -31.11
CA GLU A 427 -25.30 50.71 -31.44
C GLU A 427 -24.89 51.33 -32.78
N ILE A 428 -23.60 51.61 -32.98
CA ILE A 428 -23.08 52.21 -34.22
C ILE A 428 -23.21 51.25 -35.41
N LEU A 429 -22.88 49.97 -35.23
CA LEU A 429 -22.95 48.96 -36.30
C LEU A 429 -24.40 48.70 -36.74
N SER A 430 -25.38 48.89 -35.86
CA SER A 430 -26.80 48.77 -36.18
C SER A 430 -27.31 49.85 -37.16
N GLU A 431 -26.56 50.95 -37.31
CA GLU A 431 -26.92 52.09 -38.18
C GLU A 431 -26.12 52.15 -39.49
N LEU A 432 -25.11 51.28 -39.67
CA LEU A 432 -24.17 51.29 -40.80
C LEU A 432 -24.65 50.49 -42.04
N SER A 433 -23.91 50.57 -43.15
CA SER A 433 -24.17 49.82 -44.40
C SER A 433 -23.67 48.36 -44.33
N PRO A 434 -24.46 47.35 -44.73
CA PRO A 434 -24.15 45.91 -44.58
C PRO A 434 -22.88 45.43 -45.28
N TYR A 435 -22.42 46.12 -46.34
CA TYR A 435 -21.21 45.78 -47.10
C TYR A 435 -19.89 45.83 -46.29
N GLN A 436 -19.89 46.36 -45.05
CA GLN A 436 -18.68 46.50 -44.22
C GLN A 436 -18.82 45.96 -42.79
N ILE A 437 -19.91 45.26 -42.45
CA ILE A 437 -20.27 44.98 -41.05
C ILE A 437 -19.80 43.61 -40.55
N GLY A 438 -19.83 42.56 -41.37
CA GLY A 438 -19.51 41.18 -40.94
C GLY A 438 -18.16 41.02 -40.23
N ASP A 439 -17.08 41.54 -40.82
CA ASP A 439 -15.75 41.51 -40.20
C ASP A 439 -15.65 42.36 -38.93
N LYS A 440 -16.48 43.42 -38.80
CA LYS A 440 -16.50 44.30 -37.64
C LYS A 440 -17.21 43.65 -36.46
N VAL A 441 -18.35 43.00 -36.70
CA VAL A 441 -19.08 42.23 -35.70
C VAL A 441 -18.21 41.10 -35.15
N LYS A 442 -17.55 40.35 -36.03
CA LYS A 442 -16.64 39.27 -35.62
C LYS A 442 -15.51 39.77 -34.72
N LYS A 443 -14.92 40.94 -35.03
CA LYS A 443 -13.89 41.57 -34.18
C LYS A 443 -14.42 41.95 -32.80
N SER A 444 -15.64 42.48 -32.70
CA SER A 444 -16.26 42.75 -31.40
C SER A 444 -16.50 41.47 -30.60
N MET A 445 -16.93 40.38 -31.25
CA MET A 445 -17.06 39.08 -30.61
C MET A 445 -15.69 38.52 -30.15
N ASP A 446 -14.67 38.60 -31.00
CA ASP A 446 -13.29 38.17 -30.68
C ASP A 446 -12.71 38.99 -29.50
N SER A 447 -13.06 40.28 -29.40
CA SER A 447 -12.69 41.15 -28.28
C SER A 447 -13.27 40.64 -26.96
N ILE A 448 -14.58 40.34 -26.92
CA ILE A 448 -15.26 39.79 -25.73
C ILE A 448 -14.61 38.45 -25.33
N VAL A 449 -14.38 37.56 -26.30
CA VAL A 449 -13.70 36.27 -26.08
C VAL A 449 -12.29 36.47 -25.53
N SER A 450 -11.53 37.44 -26.04
CA SER A 450 -10.20 37.76 -25.53
C SER A 450 -10.23 38.27 -24.09
N LYS A 451 -11.20 39.13 -23.75
CA LYS A 451 -11.41 39.62 -22.37
C LYS A 451 -11.75 38.47 -21.42
N ALA A 452 -12.65 37.58 -21.84
CA ALA A 452 -13.01 36.36 -21.09
C ALA A 452 -11.78 35.45 -20.85
N LYS A 453 -10.92 35.30 -21.86
CA LYS A 453 -9.71 34.50 -21.76
C LYS A 453 -8.70 35.04 -20.76
N VAL A 454 -8.53 36.35 -20.71
CA VAL A 454 -7.67 37.00 -19.71
C VAL A 454 -8.26 36.83 -18.31
N MET A 455 -9.57 36.97 -18.17
CA MET A 455 -10.26 36.99 -16.89
C MET A 455 -10.45 35.60 -16.26
N PHE A 456 -10.69 34.56 -17.07
CA PHE A 456 -11.05 33.22 -16.59
C PHE A 456 -10.11 32.11 -17.03
N GLY A 457 -9.31 32.33 -18.10
CA GLY A 457 -8.60 31.24 -18.78
C GLY A 457 -7.66 30.45 -17.87
N ASN A 458 -6.73 31.13 -17.20
CA ASN A 458 -5.79 30.47 -16.29
C ASN A 458 -6.49 30.01 -15.00
N ALA A 459 -7.38 30.83 -14.43
CA ALA A 459 -8.08 30.51 -13.19
C ALA A 459 -8.89 29.20 -13.28
N VAL A 460 -9.66 29.01 -14.35
CA VAL A 460 -10.47 27.79 -14.56
C VAL A 460 -9.59 26.57 -14.83
N ILE A 461 -8.58 26.68 -15.69
CA ILE A 461 -7.70 25.54 -16.03
C ILE A 461 -6.84 25.12 -14.84
N ASN A 462 -6.19 26.06 -14.15
CA ASN A 462 -5.33 25.73 -13.00
C ASN A 462 -6.16 25.10 -11.88
N LYS A 463 -7.39 25.61 -11.64
CA LYS A 463 -8.28 25.03 -10.64
C LYS A 463 -8.70 23.62 -11.01
N ARG A 464 -9.05 23.38 -12.27
CA ARG A 464 -9.38 22.05 -12.79
C ARG A 464 -8.23 21.06 -12.60
N GLU A 465 -7.00 21.44 -12.96
CA GLU A 465 -5.82 20.59 -12.80
C GLU A 465 -5.57 20.23 -11.32
N GLN A 466 -5.72 21.20 -10.42
CA GLN A 466 -5.61 20.98 -8.97
C GLN A 466 -6.67 20.01 -8.44
N LEU A 467 -7.93 20.16 -8.86
CA LEU A 467 -9.02 19.28 -8.45
C LEU A 467 -8.82 17.85 -8.96
N LEU A 468 -8.39 17.69 -10.22
CA LEU A 468 -8.10 16.38 -10.80
C LEU A 468 -7.00 15.65 -10.04
N GLU A 469 -5.93 16.34 -9.64
CA GLU A 469 -4.89 15.74 -8.80
C GLU A 469 -5.44 15.34 -7.43
N LYS A 470 -6.16 16.23 -6.75
CA LYS A 470 -6.78 15.95 -5.44
C LYS A 470 -7.73 14.75 -5.50
N ILE A 471 -8.63 14.69 -6.49
CA ILE A 471 -9.56 13.57 -6.69
C ILE A 471 -8.80 12.26 -6.92
N SER A 472 -7.75 12.29 -7.75
CA SER A 472 -6.93 11.10 -8.00
C SER A 472 -6.24 10.57 -6.75
N VAL A 473 -5.81 11.45 -5.84
CA VAL A 473 -5.11 11.06 -4.60
C VAL A 473 -6.09 10.66 -3.51
N ALA A 474 -7.29 11.26 -3.45
CA ALA A 474 -8.37 10.85 -2.54
C ALA A 474 -8.85 9.41 -2.82
N GLY A 475 -8.67 8.94 -4.05
CA GLY A 475 -8.93 7.54 -4.41
C GLY A 475 -10.41 7.26 -4.71
N PRO A 476 -10.85 5.98 -4.63
CA PRO A 476 -12.18 5.57 -5.08
C PRO A 476 -13.35 6.24 -4.38
N GLY A 477 -13.14 6.75 -3.15
CA GLY A 477 -14.16 7.45 -2.37
C GLY A 477 -14.62 8.77 -2.99
N ALA A 478 -13.76 9.44 -3.77
CA ALA A 478 -14.04 10.74 -4.40
C ALA A 478 -14.38 10.63 -5.91
N ALA A 479 -14.69 9.43 -6.41
CA ALA A 479 -14.95 9.22 -7.83
C ALA A 479 -16.22 9.94 -8.33
N ASP A 480 -17.20 10.14 -7.45
CA ASP A 480 -18.40 10.93 -7.71
C ASP A 480 -18.10 12.41 -7.99
N LEU A 481 -17.11 12.99 -7.30
CA LEU A 481 -16.65 14.36 -7.50
C LEU A 481 -16.03 14.57 -8.89
N TYR A 482 -15.37 13.54 -9.44
CA TYR A 482 -14.90 13.57 -10.83
C TYR A 482 -16.07 13.67 -11.81
N ASP A 483 -17.10 12.84 -11.63
CA ASP A 483 -18.29 12.83 -12.48
C ASP A 483 -19.09 14.14 -12.35
N GLU A 484 -19.13 14.71 -11.16
CA GLU A 484 -19.76 16.00 -10.89
C GLU A 484 -19.01 17.13 -11.58
N MET A 485 -17.68 17.15 -11.49
CA MET A 485 -16.85 18.11 -12.23
C MET A 485 -17.09 18.00 -13.75
N LEU A 486 -17.14 16.78 -14.30
CA LEU A 486 -17.47 16.55 -15.71
C LEU A 486 -18.88 17.03 -16.12
N ARG A 487 -19.84 17.02 -15.19
CA ARG A 487 -21.18 17.59 -15.40
C ARG A 487 -21.11 19.10 -15.49
N TYR A 488 -20.38 19.76 -14.60
CA TYR A 488 -20.17 21.21 -14.63
C TYR A 488 -19.41 21.68 -15.88
N GLU A 489 -18.49 20.86 -16.38
CA GLU A 489 -17.68 21.15 -17.58
C GLU A 489 -18.47 21.06 -18.91
N ASN A 490 -19.68 20.50 -18.89
CA ASN A 490 -20.44 20.17 -20.10
C ASN A 490 -20.73 21.40 -20.97
N GLY A 491 -20.28 21.37 -22.24
CA GLY A 491 -20.47 22.47 -23.20
C GLY A 491 -19.52 23.65 -23.00
N VAL A 492 -18.74 23.67 -21.93
CA VAL A 492 -17.78 24.73 -21.59
C VAL A 492 -16.34 24.28 -21.86
N ILE A 493 -16.01 23.02 -21.55
CA ILE A 493 -14.68 22.42 -21.76
C ILE A 493 -14.77 21.28 -22.77
N ALA A 494 -13.86 21.28 -23.75
CA ALA A 494 -13.64 20.18 -24.69
C ALA A 494 -12.13 20.02 -24.96
N ASP A 495 -11.65 18.77 -25.06
CA ASP A 495 -10.23 18.44 -25.27
C ASP A 495 -9.28 19.17 -24.29
N ASP A 496 -9.65 19.21 -23.01
CA ASP A 496 -8.94 19.93 -21.94
C ASP A 496 -8.77 21.44 -22.18
N LYS A 497 -9.67 22.05 -22.97
CA LYS A 497 -9.66 23.49 -23.28
C LYS A 497 -11.04 24.12 -23.15
N ILE A 498 -11.04 25.38 -22.73
CA ILE A 498 -12.24 26.20 -22.65
C ILE A 498 -12.69 26.62 -24.06
N LEU A 499 -13.96 26.36 -24.39
CA LEU A 499 -14.62 26.80 -25.61
C LEU A 499 -15.16 28.23 -25.43
N PHE A 500 -14.26 29.23 -25.37
CA PHE A 500 -14.63 30.60 -24.98
C PHE A 500 -15.86 31.22 -25.67
N PRO A 501 -16.08 31.11 -26.99
CA PRO A 501 -17.26 31.70 -27.63
C PRO A 501 -18.59 31.22 -27.04
N ASP A 502 -18.62 29.97 -26.59
CA ASP A 502 -19.80 29.31 -26.05
C ASP A 502 -19.84 29.38 -24.51
N ALA A 503 -18.66 29.31 -23.88
CA ALA A 503 -18.46 29.36 -22.44
C ALA A 503 -18.78 30.72 -21.80
N VAL A 504 -18.63 31.83 -22.52
CA VAL A 504 -18.92 33.18 -22.00
C VAL A 504 -20.38 33.23 -21.51
N GLY A 505 -20.56 33.59 -20.25
CA GLY A 505 -21.83 33.52 -19.53
C GLY A 505 -21.91 32.40 -18.49
N HIS A 506 -21.00 31.42 -18.49
CA HIS A 506 -21.01 30.25 -17.59
C HIS A 506 -19.66 30.00 -16.87
N LEU A 507 -18.59 30.70 -17.23
CA LEU A 507 -17.24 30.56 -16.65
C LEU A 507 -17.19 30.92 -15.17
N ASN A 508 -17.91 31.96 -14.76
CA ASN A 508 -17.94 32.36 -13.34
C ASN A 508 -18.69 31.32 -12.49
N VAL A 509 -19.75 30.72 -13.03
CA VAL A 509 -20.50 29.63 -12.40
C VAL A 509 -19.63 28.38 -12.29
N LEU A 510 -18.93 28.01 -13.37
CA LEU A 510 -18.00 26.87 -13.37
C LEU A 510 -16.92 27.03 -12.28
N LEU A 511 -16.35 28.23 -12.12
CA LEU A 511 -15.37 28.48 -11.09
C LEU A 511 -15.94 28.30 -9.68
N ASN A 512 -17.18 28.76 -9.44
CA ASN A 512 -17.85 28.55 -8.15
C ASN A 512 -18.17 27.07 -7.89
N ASN A 513 -18.58 26.34 -8.92
CA ASN A 513 -18.82 24.90 -8.80
C ASN A 513 -17.53 24.14 -8.48
N TYR A 514 -16.40 24.53 -9.07
CA TYR A 514 -15.09 23.99 -8.70
C TYR A 514 -14.68 24.28 -7.25
N LEU A 515 -15.11 25.42 -6.70
CA LEU A 515 -14.90 25.69 -5.27
C LEU A 515 -15.75 24.76 -4.40
N SER A 516 -16.99 24.46 -4.80
CA SER A 516 -17.84 23.47 -4.12
C SER A 516 -17.19 22.07 -4.12
N VAL A 517 -16.66 21.64 -5.27
CA VAL A 517 -15.94 20.36 -5.38
C VAL A 517 -14.69 20.35 -4.48
N GLU A 518 -13.99 21.48 -4.35
CA GLU A 518 -12.86 21.57 -3.43
C GLU A 518 -13.29 21.44 -1.96
N GLU A 519 -14.37 22.10 -1.56
CA GLU A 519 -14.90 22.01 -0.20
C GLU A 519 -15.31 20.58 0.16
N GLU A 520 -15.88 19.83 -0.80
CA GLU A 520 -16.19 18.40 -0.60
C GLU A 520 -14.94 17.53 -0.55
N LEU A 521 -13.89 17.84 -1.33
CA LEU A 521 -12.61 17.14 -1.28
C LEU A 521 -11.90 17.29 0.07
N ASP A 522 -12.13 18.39 0.79
CA ASP A 522 -11.52 18.60 2.11
C ASP A 522 -12.01 17.54 3.14
N LEU A 523 -13.20 16.95 2.92
CA LEU A 523 -13.72 15.81 3.70
C LEU A 523 -12.87 14.53 3.52
N TYR A 524 -12.13 14.43 2.41
CA TYR A 524 -11.25 13.31 2.08
C TYR A 524 -9.77 13.60 2.42
N SER A 525 -9.48 14.63 3.22
CA SER A 525 -8.10 15.02 3.59
C SER A 525 -7.28 13.90 4.23
N ALA A 526 -7.90 13.10 5.10
CA ALA A 526 -7.24 11.95 5.73
C ALA A 526 -6.87 10.86 4.70
N ASP A 527 -7.76 10.57 3.75
CA ASP A 527 -7.51 9.61 2.68
C ASP A 527 -6.43 10.12 1.72
N MET A 528 -6.50 11.41 1.34
CA MET A 528 -5.49 12.04 0.49
C MET A 528 -4.11 11.99 1.13
N LEU A 529 -4.00 12.26 2.43
CA LEU A 529 -2.74 12.15 3.15
C LEU A 529 -2.30 10.68 3.23
N SER A 530 -3.17 9.77 3.65
CA SER A 530 -2.84 8.34 3.80
C SER A 530 -2.33 7.74 2.48
N ASN A 531 -2.98 8.07 1.36
CA ASN A 531 -2.57 7.64 0.02
C ASN A 531 -1.31 8.35 -0.51
N SER A 532 -0.89 9.46 0.12
CA SER A 532 0.36 10.16 -0.22
C SER A 532 1.55 9.77 0.66
N LEU A 533 1.33 8.97 1.71
CA LEU A 533 2.39 8.43 2.56
C LEU A 533 3.06 7.23 1.87
N SER A 534 4.37 7.32 1.70
CA SER A 534 5.21 6.26 1.14
C SER A 534 6.07 5.66 2.25
N PRO A 535 5.80 4.41 2.69
CA PRO A 535 6.63 3.73 3.67
C PRO A 535 7.82 3.03 3.02
N HIS A 536 9.01 3.26 3.57
CA HIS A 536 10.23 2.56 3.20
C HIS A 536 10.80 1.83 4.41
N ALA A 537 10.56 0.52 4.48
CA ALA A 537 10.99 -0.32 5.58
C ALA A 537 12.05 -1.34 5.15
N THR A 538 13.02 -1.63 6.03
CA THR A 538 14.03 -2.67 5.82
C THR A 538 14.23 -3.41 7.14
N PRO A 539 13.85 -4.70 7.27
CA PRO A 539 14.06 -5.45 8.50
C PRO A 539 15.53 -5.87 8.64
N LEU A 540 16.06 -5.77 9.86
CA LEU A 540 17.29 -6.43 10.28
C LEU A 540 16.93 -7.53 11.28
N ILE A 541 16.92 -8.76 10.82
CA ILE A 541 16.79 -9.93 11.69
C ILE A 541 18.21 -10.28 12.13
N SER A 542 18.41 -10.27 13.45
CA SER A 542 19.63 -10.75 14.08
C SER A 542 19.66 -12.28 14.03
N ASN A 543 20.65 -12.88 14.68
CA ASN A 543 20.84 -14.32 14.59
C ASN A 543 19.59 -15.14 14.97
N VAL A 544 19.33 -16.15 14.14
CA VAL A 544 18.21 -17.07 14.29
C VAL A 544 18.75 -18.41 14.78
N CYS A 545 18.36 -18.75 16.00
CA CYS A 545 18.76 -19.96 16.70
C CYS A 545 17.52 -20.74 17.12
N LEU A 546 17.69 -22.06 17.20
CA LEU A 546 16.60 -23.00 17.42
C LEU A 546 16.03 -22.78 18.82
N ASP A 547 14.73 -22.53 18.92
CA ASP A 547 14.03 -22.26 20.18
C ASP A 547 14.58 -21.06 20.99
N GLU A 548 15.29 -20.14 20.34
CA GLU A 548 15.85 -18.95 20.96
C GLU A 548 15.26 -17.66 20.37
N ASN A 549 15.22 -16.60 21.19
CA ASN A 549 14.74 -15.30 20.76
C ASN A 549 15.70 -14.67 19.75
N ALA A 550 15.22 -14.42 18.53
CA ALA A 550 15.89 -13.56 17.57
C ALA A 550 15.53 -12.10 17.87
N GLU A 551 16.54 -11.22 17.83
CA GLU A 551 16.34 -9.77 17.90
C GLU A 551 16.00 -9.25 16.49
N ILE A 552 14.82 -8.67 16.34
CA ILE A 552 14.31 -8.10 15.10
C ILE A 552 14.30 -6.58 15.26
N LEU A 553 15.12 -5.89 14.45
CA LEU A 553 15.05 -4.45 14.31
C LEU A 553 14.30 -4.13 13.03
N PHE A 554 13.32 -3.23 13.10
CA PHE A 554 12.53 -2.83 11.95
C PHE A 554 12.39 -1.31 11.95
N ASP A 555 13.11 -0.65 11.06
CA ASP A 555 13.06 0.80 10.89
C ASP A 555 12.18 1.13 9.69
N VAL A 556 11.17 1.97 9.92
CA VAL A 556 10.25 2.47 8.89
C VAL A 556 10.48 3.96 8.71
N VAL A 557 10.87 4.36 7.50
CA VAL A 557 10.89 5.77 7.08
C VAL A 557 9.61 6.04 6.30
N ILE A 558 8.77 6.93 6.81
CA ILE A 558 7.48 7.30 6.22
C ILE A 558 7.63 8.71 5.65
N THR A 559 7.40 8.87 4.36
CA THR A 559 7.51 10.18 3.70
C THR A 559 6.17 10.57 3.09
N ASN A 560 5.70 11.77 3.40
CA ASN A 560 4.63 12.40 2.66
C ASN A 560 5.19 12.95 1.35
N GLU A 561 4.79 12.42 0.20
CA GLU A 561 5.33 12.86 -1.08
C GLU A 561 4.59 14.08 -1.67
N LYS A 562 3.53 14.54 -0.99
CA LYS A 562 2.56 15.50 -1.52
C LYS A 562 2.33 16.68 -0.57
N PRO A 563 1.71 17.78 -1.06
CA PRO A 563 1.46 18.97 -0.24
C PRO A 563 0.24 18.86 0.69
N TYR A 564 -0.22 17.63 0.99
CA TYR A 564 -1.43 17.39 1.78
C TYR A 564 -1.11 17.24 3.26
N SER A 565 -2.09 17.55 4.10
CA SER A 565 -2.06 17.33 5.54
C SER A 565 -3.45 16.98 6.05
N ALA A 566 -3.50 16.23 7.15
CA ALA A 566 -4.73 15.88 7.88
C ALA A 566 -4.41 15.67 9.35
N GLU A 567 -5.43 15.68 10.21
CA GLU A 567 -5.26 15.47 11.66
C GLU A 567 -4.84 14.04 12.01
N GLU A 568 -5.31 13.07 11.24
CA GLU A 568 -4.97 11.65 11.39
C GLU A 568 -4.77 11.03 10.01
N ALA A 569 -3.82 10.10 9.92
CA ALA A 569 -3.62 9.28 8.73
C ALA A 569 -3.20 7.87 9.12
N LEU A 570 -3.52 6.91 8.26
CA LEU A 570 -3.10 5.52 8.40
C LEU A 570 -2.06 5.20 7.34
N VAL A 571 -1.00 4.50 7.72
CA VAL A 571 -0.03 3.92 6.78
C VAL A 571 0.05 2.42 6.99
N GLU A 572 -0.08 1.66 5.91
CA GLU A 572 0.03 0.21 5.92
C GLU A 572 1.43 -0.21 5.41
N ILE A 573 2.12 -1.07 6.16
CA ILE A 573 3.51 -1.47 5.91
C ILE A 573 3.58 -3.01 5.88
N PRO A 574 3.97 -3.62 4.76
CA PRO A 574 4.14 -5.07 4.68
C PRO A 574 5.30 -5.55 5.55
N THR A 575 5.06 -6.50 6.45
CA THR A 575 6.15 -7.04 7.29
C THR A 575 5.97 -8.48 7.73
N GLY A 576 4.76 -9.05 7.76
CA GLY A 576 4.51 -10.43 8.25
C GLY A 576 4.79 -10.66 9.75
N ILE A 577 5.52 -9.74 10.40
CA ILE A 577 5.93 -9.80 11.81
C ILE A 577 4.92 -9.01 12.65
N PRO A 578 4.33 -9.59 13.71
CA PRO A 578 3.28 -8.94 14.49
C PRO A 578 3.88 -7.96 15.49
N PHE A 579 4.15 -6.72 15.06
CA PHE A 579 4.62 -5.65 15.94
C PHE A 579 3.49 -5.03 16.76
N MET A 580 3.81 -4.64 17.99
CA MET A 580 2.93 -3.94 18.92
C MET A 580 3.44 -2.54 19.24
N TYR A 581 2.57 -1.69 19.79
CA TYR A 581 2.95 -0.34 20.24
C TYR A 581 4.08 -0.32 21.28
N SER A 582 4.25 -1.40 22.06
CA SER A 582 5.36 -1.58 23.02
C SER A 582 6.73 -1.75 22.37
N ASP A 583 6.75 -2.13 21.09
CA ASP A 583 7.95 -2.52 20.38
C ASP A 583 8.64 -1.29 19.76
N ILE A 584 7.95 -0.15 19.70
CA ILE A 584 8.52 1.13 19.25
C ILE A 584 9.60 1.60 20.24
N LYS A 585 10.84 1.75 19.77
CA LYS A 585 11.98 2.30 20.53
C LYS A 585 12.36 3.72 20.12
N SER A 586 12.02 4.14 18.92
CA SER A 586 12.24 5.50 18.42
C SER A 586 11.05 6.00 17.59
N GLY A 587 10.76 7.29 17.65
CA GLY A 587 9.65 7.91 16.92
C GLY A 587 8.26 7.60 17.47
N LYS A 588 8.15 7.27 18.76
CA LYS A 588 6.89 6.91 19.42
C LYS A 588 5.91 8.09 19.49
N GLU A 589 6.44 9.30 19.61
CA GLU A 589 5.71 10.57 19.57
C GLU A 589 5.00 10.84 18.24
N TYR A 590 5.37 10.10 17.19
CA TYR A 590 4.77 10.21 15.86
C TYR A 590 3.71 9.16 15.58
N VAL A 591 3.35 8.33 16.57
CA VAL A 591 2.44 7.19 16.40
C VAL A 591 1.39 7.19 17.50
N ASP A 592 0.12 7.22 17.10
CA ASP A 592 -1.04 7.14 18.00
C ASP A 592 -1.56 5.72 18.17
N SER A 593 -1.45 4.89 17.12
CA SER A 593 -1.88 3.49 17.17
C SER A 593 -1.01 2.58 16.31
N VAL A 594 -0.92 1.32 16.74
CA VAL A 594 -0.22 0.23 16.04
C VAL A 594 -1.13 -1.00 16.10
N HIS A 595 -1.43 -1.59 14.95
CA HIS A 595 -2.12 -2.87 14.87
C HIS A 595 -1.74 -3.63 13.60
N MET A 596 -2.10 -4.92 13.54
CA MET A 596 -1.89 -5.76 12.36
C MET A 596 -3.21 -5.92 11.60
N LYS A 597 -3.16 -5.83 10.27
CA LYS A 597 -4.29 -6.08 9.37
C LYS A 597 -3.78 -6.79 8.13
N ASP A 598 -4.31 -7.98 7.84
CA ASP A 598 -3.96 -8.78 6.65
C ASP A 598 -2.44 -9.01 6.45
N GLY A 599 -1.68 -9.16 7.56
CA GLY A 599 -0.22 -9.34 7.52
C GLY A 599 0.59 -8.04 7.36
N ASN A 600 -0.08 -6.90 7.27
CA ASN A 600 0.52 -5.56 7.25
C ASN A 600 0.48 -4.93 8.64
N LEU A 601 1.54 -4.20 8.97
CA LEU A 601 1.62 -3.30 10.11
C LEU A 601 0.91 -2.00 9.75
N VAL A 602 -0.12 -1.63 10.49
CA VAL A 602 -0.86 -0.38 10.31
C VAL A 602 -0.47 0.58 11.42
N LEU A 603 0.08 1.74 11.03
CA LEU A 603 0.42 2.82 11.95
C LEU A 603 -0.57 3.97 11.79
N GLY A 604 -1.16 4.40 12.90
CA GLY A 604 -1.90 5.66 12.97
C GLY A 604 -0.95 6.79 13.32
N LEU A 605 -0.91 7.83 12.48
CA LEU A 605 -0.03 8.98 12.62
C LEU A 605 -0.85 10.23 12.98
N PRO A 606 -0.56 10.93 14.09
CA PRO A 606 -1.11 12.25 14.37
C PRO A 606 -0.46 13.27 13.43
N GLY A 607 -1.29 13.99 12.69
CA GLY A 607 -0.95 15.27 12.06
C GLY A 607 0.32 15.27 11.23
N VAL A 608 0.30 14.78 9.99
CA VAL A 608 1.48 14.83 9.10
C VAL A 608 1.44 16.09 8.23
N GLN A 609 2.55 16.85 8.23
CA GLN A 609 2.69 18.07 7.45
C GLN A 609 3.02 17.76 5.98
N PRO A 610 2.77 18.72 5.07
CA PRO A 610 3.21 18.64 3.68
C PRO A 610 4.69 18.27 3.58
N PHE A 611 5.00 17.25 2.78
CA PHE A 611 6.38 16.84 2.50
C PHE A 611 7.21 16.34 3.69
N GLU A 612 6.59 16.11 4.85
CA GLU A 612 7.25 15.65 6.05
C GLU A 612 7.76 14.20 5.91
N THR A 613 8.94 13.93 6.47
CA THR A 613 9.49 12.59 6.64
C THR A 613 9.59 12.28 8.12
N ARG A 614 9.14 11.08 8.52
CA ARG A 614 9.23 10.56 9.89
C ARG A 614 9.88 9.20 9.90
N ARG A 615 10.57 8.89 10.99
CA ARG A 615 11.14 7.57 11.24
C ARG A 615 10.53 6.96 12.49
N VAL A 616 10.12 5.70 12.39
CA VAL A 616 9.64 4.88 13.50
C VAL A 616 10.47 3.60 13.54
N GLY A 617 11.19 3.39 14.64
CA GLY A 617 12.03 2.21 14.86
C GLY A 617 11.39 1.24 15.85
N PHE A 618 11.26 -0.01 15.44
CA PHE A 618 10.75 -1.12 16.24
C PHE A 618 11.89 -2.06 16.63
N GLU A 619 11.88 -2.54 17.86
CA GLU A 619 12.74 -3.62 18.34
C GLU A 619 11.88 -4.67 19.03
N LYS A 620 11.94 -5.91 18.53
CA LYS A 620 11.20 -7.06 19.05
C LYS A 620 12.14 -8.24 19.29
N GLN A 621 11.86 -9.02 20.33
CA GLN A 621 12.46 -10.33 20.52
C GLN A 621 11.39 -11.40 20.33
N GLU A 622 11.62 -12.32 19.42
CA GLU A 622 10.65 -13.36 19.07
C GLU A 622 11.38 -14.65 18.67
N ILE A 623 10.85 -15.80 19.08
CA ILE A 623 11.32 -17.10 18.62
C ILE A 623 10.72 -17.28 17.23
N VAL A 624 11.57 -17.25 16.20
CA VAL A 624 11.15 -17.39 14.79
C VAL A 624 11.43 -18.78 14.23
N MET A 625 12.11 -19.63 15.01
CA MET A 625 12.51 -20.99 14.62
C MET A 625 12.20 -21.97 15.76
N HIS A 626 11.29 -22.91 15.52
CA HIS A 626 10.74 -23.81 16.53
C HIS A 626 11.07 -25.27 16.23
N THR A 627 11.55 -26.00 17.23
CA THR A 627 11.76 -27.45 17.10
C THR A 627 10.44 -28.19 17.01
N LEU A 628 10.29 -29.02 15.98
CA LEU A 628 9.18 -29.96 15.84
C LEU A 628 9.57 -31.34 16.41
N GLU A 629 10.71 -31.88 15.96
CA GLU A 629 11.18 -33.22 16.33
C GLU A 629 12.70 -33.29 16.37
N ARG A 630 13.25 -34.15 17.25
CA ARG A 630 14.69 -34.37 17.37
C ARG A 630 15.01 -35.85 17.47
N GLU A 631 15.87 -36.32 16.57
CA GLU A 631 16.47 -37.64 16.59
C GLU A 631 17.99 -37.55 16.85
N SER A 632 18.50 -38.35 17.80
CA SER A 632 19.92 -38.39 18.13
C SER A 632 20.42 -39.83 18.21
N ARG A 633 21.61 -40.09 17.63
CA ARG A 633 22.29 -41.40 17.64
C ARG A 633 23.77 -41.22 17.94
N ALA A 634 24.33 -41.95 18.90
CA ALA A 634 25.74 -41.81 19.28
C ALA A 634 26.54 -43.12 19.13
N VAL A 635 27.76 -43.00 18.62
CA VAL A 635 28.68 -44.12 18.37
C VAL A 635 30.04 -43.81 19.00
N GLY A 636 30.50 -44.66 19.90
CA GLY A 636 31.83 -44.57 20.49
C GLY A 636 32.95 -44.67 19.47
N LEU A 637 34.03 -43.93 19.69
CA LEU A 637 35.23 -43.89 18.87
C LEU A 637 36.47 -44.51 19.55
N GLY A 638 36.35 -44.96 20.80
CA GLY A 638 37.44 -45.34 21.69
C GLY A 638 38.03 -44.16 22.47
N GLY A 639 38.63 -44.43 23.63
CA GLY A 639 39.27 -43.40 24.46
C GLY A 639 38.28 -42.48 25.17
N GLY A 640 37.08 -42.98 25.50
CA GLY A 640 36.03 -42.19 26.16
C GLY A 640 35.32 -41.16 25.28
N ARG A 641 35.47 -41.24 23.96
CA ARG A 641 34.87 -40.31 22.98
C ARG A 641 33.76 -40.97 22.18
N ALA A 642 32.74 -40.21 21.80
CA ALA A 642 31.68 -40.67 20.91
C ALA A 642 31.32 -39.63 19.85
N ARG A 643 30.99 -40.10 18.64
CA ARG A 643 30.40 -39.28 17.59
C ARG A 643 28.88 -39.34 17.72
N VAL A 644 28.25 -38.19 17.90
CA VAL A 644 26.80 -38.04 17.98
C VAL A 644 26.30 -37.49 16.66
N TYR A 645 25.30 -38.14 16.08
CA TYR A 645 24.56 -37.72 14.90
C TYR A 645 23.20 -37.19 15.35
N ASN A 646 22.82 -36.01 14.90
CA ASN A 646 21.55 -35.36 15.24
C ASN A 646 20.82 -34.98 13.96
N ASN A 647 19.52 -35.24 13.92
CA ASN A 647 18.58 -34.67 12.97
C ASN A 647 17.51 -33.92 13.76
N VAL A 648 17.23 -32.68 13.39
CA VAL A 648 16.23 -31.83 14.04
C VAL A 648 15.31 -31.28 12.97
N ASP A 649 14.04 -31.66 13.01
CA ASP A 649 13.00 -31.04 12.19
C ASP A 649 12.50 -29.79 12.91
N PHE A 650 12.42 -28.67 12.20
CA PHE A 650 12.04 -27.38 12.74
C PHE A 650 11.12 -26.60 11.79
N GLU A 651 10.32 -25.70 12.35
CA GLU A 651 9.47 -24.77 11.62
C GLU A 651 10.03 -23.35 11.74
N LEU A 652 10.02 -22.63 10.62
CA LEU A 652 10.48 -21.25 10.52
C LEU A 652 9.28 -20.34 10.19
N ASP A 653 9.03 -19.33 11.03
CA ASP A 653 7.84 -18.48 10.93
C ASP A 653 7.95 -17.42 9.82
N ILE A 654 9.17 -17.00 9.50
CA ILE A 654 9.49 -15.92 8.55
C ILE A 654 10.68 -16.32 7.68
N ASP A 655 10.81 -15.73 6.49
CA ASP A 655 12.03 -15.92 5.70
C ASP A 655 13.26 -15.38 6.46
N VAL A 656 14.32 -16.18 6.54
CA VAL A 656 15.57 -15.78 7.20
C VAL A 656 16.77 -15.91 6.25
N PRO A 657 17.75 -15.00 6.34
CA PRO A 657 18.91 -15.00 5.45
C PRO A 657 19.88 -16.16 5.71
N SER A 658 20.01 -16.62 6.95
CA SER A 658 20.78 -17.82 7.33
C SER A 658 20.51 -18.22 8.78
N LEU A 659 20.97 -19.41 9.17
CA LEU A 659 21.10 -19.80 10.58
C LEU A 659 22.42 -19.33 11.18
N GLU A 660 22.45 -19.09 12.49
CA GLU A 660 23.67 -18.70 13.18
C GLU A 660 24.68 -19.86 13.24
N ALA A 661 25.93 -19.62 12.82
CA ALA A 661 27.00 -20.61 12.88
C ALA A 661 27.34 -21.06 14.31
N SER A 662 27.14 -20.21 15.33
CA SER A 662 27.37 -20.59 16.72
C SER A 662 26.28 -21.52 17.27
N CYS A 663 25.08 -21.46 16.69
CA CYS A 663 23.93 -22.29 17.05
C CYS A 663 23.89 -23.62 16.31
N VAL A 664 24.83 -23.82 15.38
CA VAL A 664 24.82 -24.92 14.44
C VAL A 664 26.23 -25.55 14.37
N PRO A 665 26.43 -26.81 14.80
CA PRO A 665 27.76 -27.41 14.86
C PRO A 665 28.46 -27.46 13.49
N GLY A 666 29.80 -27.39 13.47
CA GLY A 666 30.60 -27.14 12.25
C GLY A 666 30.47 -28.13 11.08
N ASN A 667 29.76 -29.25 11.25
CA ASN A 667 29.45 -30.23 10.19
C ASN A 667 27.95 -30.25 9.80
N ALA A 668 27.19 -29.21 10.16
CA ALA A 668 25.76 -29.20 9.94
C ALA A 668 25.35 -28.91 8.50
N SER A 669 24.15 -29.37 8.16
CA SER A 669 23.45 -29.11 6.90
C SER A 669 21.97 -28.89 7.16
N VAL A 670 21.35 -28.02 6.37
CA VAL A 670 19.89 -27.78 6.40
C VAL A 670 19.31 -28.26 5.08
N ASP A 671 18.36 -29.20 5.13
CA ASP A 671 17.79 -29.93 3.99
C ASP A 671 18.88 -30.44 3.01
N GLY A 672 20.00 -30.93 3.55
CA GLY A 672 21.15 -31.43 2.80
C GLY A 672 22.00 -30.34 2.12
N GLY A 673 21.71 -29.06 2.34
CA GLY A 673 22.47 -27.91 1.87
C GLY A 673 23.33 -27.26 2.95
N ASN A 674 24.15 -26.28 2.55
CA ASN A 674 24.91 -25.45 3.49
C ASN A 674 23.96 -24.61 4.37
N THR A 675 24.28 -24.46 5.65
CA THR A 675 23.55 -23.68 6.66
C THR A 675 23.58 -22.17 6.41
N MET A 676 24.53 -21.68 5.59
CA MET A 676 24.67 -20.26 5.23
C MET A 676 23.82 -19.80 4.03
N ARG A 677 22.72 -20.50 3.74
CA ARG A 677 21.77 -20.12 2.68
C ARG A 677 20.51 -19.52 3.28
N SER A 678 19.83 -18.68 2.50
CA SER A 678 18.50 -18.20 2.88
C SER A 678 17.53 -19.36 2.99
N LEU A 679 16.72 -19.35 4.05
CA LEU A 679 15.65 -20.29 4.30
C LEU A 679 14.32 -19.53 4.22
N SER A 680 13.39 -20.09 3.46
CA SER A 680 12.02 -19.58 3.41
C SER A 680 11.26 -20.00 4.65
N ALA A 681 10.22 -19.28 5.04
CA ALA A 681 9.28 -19.75 6.05
C ALA A 681 8.74 -21.17 5.71
N GLY A 682 8.56 -22.00 6.74
CA GLY A 682 8.11 -23.39 6.61
C GLY A 682 8.98 -24.41 7.33
N THR A 683 8.79 -25.68 7.01
CA THR A 683 9.46 -26.80 7.69
C THR A 683 10.79 -27.16 7.04
N HIS A 684 11.81 -27.38 7.87
CA HIS A 684 13.18 -27.71 7.48
C HIS A 684 13.78 -28.79 8.39
N THR A 685 14.85 -29.44 7.92
CA THR A 685 15.60 -30.43 8.68
C THR A 685 17.07 -30.00 8.84
N LEU A 686 17.51 -29.79 10.08
CA LEU A 686 18.89 -29.57 10.46
C LEU A 686 19.57 -30.90 10.83
N ALA A 687 20.58 -31.31 10.05
CA ALA A 687 21.37 -32.52 10.30
C ALA A 687 22.82 -32.14 10.64
N TYR A 688 23.35 -32.63 11.76
CA TYR A 688 24.74 -32.37 12.16
C TYR A 688 25.34 -33.52 12.97
N ASP A 689 26.67 -33.57 12.99
CA ASP A 689 27.40 -34.49 13.85
C ASP A 689 28.51 -33.79 14.64
N ASN A 690 28.72 -34.25 15.88
CA ASN A 690 29.74 -33.71 16.76
C ASN A 690 30.41 -34.83 17.58
N THR A 691 31.69 -34.63 17.90
CA THR A 691 32.41 -35.51 18.82
C THR A 691 32.19 -35.01 20.24
N VAL A 692 31.71 -35.88 21.13
CA VAL A 692 31.56 -35.61 22.55
C VAL A 692 32.75 -36.23 23.28
N GLU A 693 33.53 -35.38 23.93
CA GLU A 693 34.58 -35.78 24.86
C GLU A 693 33.96 -36.29 26.16
N ASN A 694 34.60 -37.32 26.75
CA ASN A 694 34.11 -37.99 27.97
C ASN A 694 32.67 -38.52 27.83
N ALA A 695 32.26 -38.94 26.64
CA ALA A 695 30.98 -39.60 26.39
C ALA A 695 30.82 -40.90 27.19
N TYR A 696 31.94 -41.49 27.62
CA TYR A 696 32.00 -42.59 28.56
C TYR A 696 33.35 -42.60 29.27
N ALA A 697 33.39 -43.11 30.49
CA ALA A 697 34.63 -43.45 31.17
C ALA A 697 35.03 -44.88 30.82
N GLU A 698 36.34 -45.13 30.74
CA GLU A 698 36.92 -46.47 30.62
C GLU A 698 37.79 -46.70 31.85
N SER A 699 37.62 -47.82 32.53
CA SER A 699 38.52 -48.26 33.59
C SER A 699 38.89 -49.73 33.41
N ILE A 700 40.12 -50.08 33.79
CA ILE A 700 40.53 -51.48 33.93
C ILE A 700 40.73 -51.77 35.41
N ASP A 701 39.90 -52.68 35.92
CA ASP A 701 39.85 -53.03 37.33
C ASP A 701 39.96 -54.54 37.52
N ASN A 702 40.25 -54.98 38.75
CA ASN A 702 40.34 -56.39 39.12
C ASN A 702 41.38 -57.18 38.29
N VAL A 703 42.53 -56.58 38.01
CA VAL A 703 43.67 -57.29 37.42
C VAL A 703 44.09 -58.38 38.40
N GLY A 704 44.04 -59.63 37.95
CA GLY A 704 44.43 -60.78 38.75
C GLY A 704 45.27 -61.74 37.93
N VAL A 705 46.40 -62.14 38.48
CA VAL A 705 47.30 -63.13 37.88
C VAL A 705 47.39 -64.35 38.78
N PHE A 706 47.02 -65.52 38.27
CA PHE A 706 47.07 -66.78 39.01
C PHE A 706 47.94 -67.80 38.29
N GLU A 707 48.85 -68.42 39.03
CA GLU A 707 49.82 -69.36 38.49
C GLU A 707 49.24 -70.78 38.36
N VAL A 708 49.47 -71.41 37.21
CA VAL A 708 49.10 -72.80 36.92
C VAL A 708 50.30 -73.50 36.26
N GLY A 709 51.16 -74.10 37.09
CA GLY A 709 52.43 -74.68 36.65
C GLY A 709 53.43 -73.60 36.25
N LEU A 710 54.11 -73.72 35.10
CA LEU A 710 55.02 -72.70 34.58
C LEU A 710 54.31 -71.53 33.85
N ASN A 711 52.97 -71.54 33.85
CA ASN A 711 52.12 -70.65 33.06
C ASN A 711 51.24 -69.82 34.00
N SER A 712 50.92 -68.59 33.60
CA SER A 712 50.03 -67.70 34.36
C SER A 712 48.74 -67.47 33.60
N HIS A 713 47.62 -67.37 34.32
CA HIS A 713 46.36 -66.86 33.77
C HIS A 713 46.19 -65.42 34.24
N VAL A 714 46.02 -64.52 33.28
CA VAL A 714 45.72 -63.12 33.54
C VAL A 714 44.24 -62.90 33.28
N GLN A 715 43.57 -62.28 34.23
CA GLN A 715 42.21 -61.79 34.07
C GLN A 715 42.15 -60.32 34.47
N TYR A 716 41.34 -59.54 33.77
CA TYR A 716 40.96 -58.20 34.20
C TYR A 716 39.55 -57.86 33.69
N SER A 717 38.91 -56.90 34.37
CA SER A 717 37.63 -56.35 33.94
C SER A 717 37.87 -55.00 33.30
N HIS A 718 37.31 -54.78 32.12
CA HIS A 718 37.30 -53.49 31.45
C HIS A 718 35.87 -52.95 31.54
N THR A 719 35.71 -51.87 32.29
CA THR A 719 34.43 -51.23 32.58
C THR A 719 34.28 -50.00 31.69
N ILE A 720 33.14 -49.89 31.04
CA ILE A 720 32.74 -48.71 30.28
C ILE A 720 31.52 -48.12 30.97
N THR A 721 31.63 -46.89 31.43
CA THR A 721 30.52 -46.16 32.07
C THR A 721 30.05 -45.06 31.12
N PRO A 722 28.93 -45.24 30.40
CA PRO A 722 28.43 -44.24 29.46
C PRO A 722 27.84 -43.02 30.17
N GLU A 723 28.25 -41.83 29.75
CA GLU A 723 27.65 -40.55 30.17
C GLU A 723 26.49 -40.13 29.25
N ILE A 724 26.38 -40.79 28.10
CA ILE A 724 25.28 -40.69 27.12
C ILE A 724 24.87 -42.09 26.64
N ASN A 725 23.70 -42.22 26.04
CA ASN A 725 23.31 -43.47 25.37
C ASN A 725 24.19 -43.67 24.14
N LEU A 726 24.79 -44.84 23.99
CA LEU A 726 25.68 -45.19 22.87
C LEU A 726 25.14 -46.44 22.18
N GLU A 727 24.94 -46.35 20.87
CA GLU A 727 24.57 -47.50 20.06
C GLU A 727 25.66 -48.56 20.08
N LYS A 728 26.93 -48.13 20.00
CA LYS A 728 28.07 -49.02 20.12
C LYS A 728 29.34 -48.33 20.59
N VAL A 729 30.26 -49.07 21.20
CA VAL A 729 31.60 -48.61 21.56
C VAL A 729 32.64 -49.65 21.10
N PRO A 730 33.69 -49.23 20.35
CA PRO A 730 34.80 -50.10 20.01
C PRO A 730 35.72 -50.27 21.23
N VAL A 731 36.06 -51.50 21.54
CA VAL A 731 37.00 -51.84 22.61
C VAL A 731 38.23 -52.51 22.02
N TYR A 732 39.38 -51.95 22.36
CA TYR A 732 40.68 -52.41 21.91
C TYR A 732 41.41 -53.08 23.07
N ILE A 733 41.70 -54.36 22.89
CA ILE A 733 42.39 -55.19 23.86
C ILE A 733 43.79 -55.48 23.33
N ASP A 734 44.77 -54.87 23.96
CA ASP A 734 46.17 -55.06 23.60
C ASP A 734 46.64 -56.43 24.08
N THR A 735 47.04 -57.28 23.14
CA THR A 735 47.61 -58.59 23.43
C THR A 735 48.98 -58.64 22.81
N LEU A 736 50.05 -58.69 23.58
CA LEU A 736 51.40 -58.69 23.01
C LEU A 736 51.57 -59.88 22.06
N ASN A 737 52.19 -59.65 20.90
CA ASN A 737 52.37 -60.65 19.85
C ASN A 737 53.47 -61.64 20.23
N ASP A 738 53.20 -62.38 21.30
CA ASP A 738 54.11 -63.32 21.89
C ASP A 738 53.53 -64.72 21.69
N THR A 739 54.31 -65.62 21.11
CA THR A 739 53.91 -67.01 20.91
C THR A 739 53.56 -67.73 22.22
N ARG A 740 53.95 -67.17 23.37
CA ARG A 740 53.62 -67.64 24.71
C ARG A 740 52.23 -67.25 25.18
N VAL A 741 51.54 -66.29 24.54
CA VAL A 741 50.17 -65.92 24.92
C VAL A 741 49.17 -66.77 24.13
N ASN A 742 48.40 -67.61 24.80
CA ASN A 742 47.34 -68.43 24.19
C ASN A 742 46.00 -68.31 24.93
N SER A 743 44.90 -68.74 24.28
CA SER A 743 43.54 -68.77 24.85
C SER A 743 42.95 -67.41 25.29
N LEU A 744 43.01 -66.36 24.46
CA LEU A 744 42.33 -65.08 24.74
C LEU A 744 40.79 -65.21 24.64
N GLU A 745 40.12 -65.10 25.78
CA GLU A 745 38.68 -65.03 25.91
C GLU A 745 38.22 -63.61 26.28
N ILE A 746 37.12 -63.15 25.68
CA ILE A 746 36.50 -61.85 25.96
C ILE A 746 35.03 -62.13 26.16
N VAL A 747 34.50 -61.83 27.34
CA VAL A 747 33.11 -62.16 27.73
C VAL A 747 32.45 -60.93 28.33
N ALA A 748 31.21 -60.63 27.94
CA ALA A 748 30.39 -59.61 28.60
C ALA A 748 29.88 -60.13 29.95
N VAL A 749 30.03 -59.33 31.01
CA VAL A 749 29.69 -59.71 32.39
C VAL A 749 28.33 -59.18 32.79
N THR A 750 27.97 -57.99 32.34
CA THR A 750 26.75 -57.26 32.73
C THR A 750 25.59 -57.40 31.72
N GLY A 751 25.82 -58.12 30.61
CA GLY A 751 24.77 -58.59 29.69
C GLY A 751 24.72 -57.88 28.34
N GLU A 752 25.71 -57.03 28.02
CA GLU A 752 25.80 -56.29 26.77
C GLU A 752 26.11 -57.21 25.59
N THR A 753 25.72 -56.77 24.39
CA THR A 753 25.95 -57.54 23.18
C THR A 753 27.36 -57.28 22.63
N LEU A 754 28.25 -58.27 22.76
CA LEU A 754 29.59 -58.25 22.15
C LEU A 754 29.51 -58.72 20.68
N ARG A 755 29.93 -57.87 19.73
CA ARG A 755 29.98 -58.20 18.29
C ARG A 755 31.37 -57.97 17.70
N ASN A 756 31.57 -58.50 16.48
CA ASN A 756 32.74 -58.23 15.64
C ASN A 756 34.12 -58.53 16.28
N LYS A 757 34.19 -59.54 17.16
CA LYS A 757 35.45 -59.97 17.78
C LYS A 757 36.43 -60.45 16.72
N ARG A 758 37.52 -59.70 16.53
CA ARG A 758 38.57 -60.06 15.57
C ARG A 758 39.94 -59.56 16.04
N ARG A 759 40.98 -60.28 15.65
CA ARG A 759 42.35 -59.80 15.77
C ARG A 759 42.61 -58.78 14.67
N ILE A 760 43.02 -57.57 15.03
CA ILE A 760 43.26 -56.46 14.08
C ILE A 760 44.75 -56.21 13.83
N SER A 761 45.61 -56.60 14.77
CA SER A 761 47.05 -56.60 14.58
C SER A 761 47.67 -57.79 15.32
N PRO A 762 48.95 -58.09 15.08
CA PRO A 762 49.64 -59.10 15.88
C PRO A 762 49.59 -58.76 17.37
N THR A 763 49.47 -57.49 17.75
CA THR A 763 49.47 -57.05 19.14
C THR A 763 48.09 -56.64 19.70
N GLN A 764 46.98 -56.81 18.97
CA GLN A 764 45.70 -56.20 19.36
C GLN A 764 44.46 -56.95 18.84
N TYR A 765 43.46 -57.05 19.71
CA TYR A 765 42.11 -57.52 19.42
C TYR A 765 41.09 -56.39 19.49
N PHE A 766 40.07 -56.50 18.65
CA PHE A 766 38.96 -55.58 18.53
C PHE A 766 37.66 -56.30 18.89
N ALA A 767 36.80 -55.63 19.63
CA ALA A 767 35.40 -56.01 19.85
C ALA A 767 34.51 -54.76 19.85
N GLU A 768 33.23 -54.91 19.54
CA GLU A 768 32.25 -53.84 19.71
C GLU A 768 31.25 -54.23 20.79
N LEU A 769 31.03 -53.33 21.74
CA LEU A 769 29.91 -53.37 22.66
C LEU A 769 28.74 -52.60 22.07
N TRP A 770 27.54 -53.15 22.12
CA TRP A 770 26.33 -52.54 21.56
C TRP A 770 25.29 -52.25 22.63
N ASP A 771 24.44 -51.25 22.36
CA ASP A 771 23.25 -50.87 23.14
C ASP A 771 23.58 -50.45 24.59
N LEU A 772 24.54 -49.53 24.73
CA LEU A 772 25.01 -49.04 26.02
C LEU A 772 24.14 -47.86 26.49
N GLU A 773 23.58 -47.97 27.69
CA GLU A 773 22.72 -46.94 28.26
C GLU A 773 23.48 -46.00 29.19
N LYS A 774 23.09 -44.73 29.19
CA LYS A 774 23.63 -43.70 30.08
C LYS A 774 23.55 -44.14 31.54
N GLY A 775 24.66 -44.02 32.25
CA GLY A 775 24.80 -44.28 33.68
C GLY A 775 24.81 -45.76 34.06
N LYS A 776 24.84 -46.68 33.08
CA LYS A 776 24.93 -48.13 33.34
C LYS A 776 26.30 -48.65 32.93
N ASP A 777 27.04 -49.18 33.90
CA ASP A 777 28.34 -49.79 33.66
C ASP A 777 28.22 -51.03 32.78
N ALA A 778 28.98 -51.04 31.69
CA ALA A 778 29.19 -52.17 30.82
C ALA A 778 30.55 -52.80 31.08
N ILE A 779 30.55 -54.03 31.58
CA ILE A 779 31.77 -54.71 32.04
C ILE A 779 32.06 -55.87 31.10
N ILE A 780 33.23 -55.84 30.47
CA ILE A 780 33.79 -57.00 29.78
C ILE A 780 34.93 -57.59 30.59
N ARG A 781 35.01 -58.92 30.63
CA ARG A 781 36.13 -59.65 31.23
C ARG A 781 37.04 -60.15 30.12
N VAL A 782 38.33 -59.84 30.26
CA VAL A 782 39.39 -60.34 29.37
C VAL A 782 40.19 -61.38 30.13
N ASN A 783 40.32 -62.57 29.55
CA ASN A 783 41.11 -63.65 30.12
C ASN A 783 42.12 -64.13 29.08
N TYR A 784 43.39 -64.30 29.47
CA TYR A 784 44.39 -64.96 28.62
C TYR A 784 45.39 -65.74 29.45
N ARG A 785 46.06 -66.69 28.81
CA ARG A 785 47.11 -67.50 29.42
C ARG A 785 48.47 -67.14 28.84
N VAL A 786 49.46 -67.02 29.71
CA VAL A 786 50.87 -66.77 29.40
C VAL A 786 51.68 -68.02 29.71
N GLU A 787 52.37 -68.57 28.72
CA GLU A 787 53.29 -69.69 28.87
C GLU A 787 54.70 -69.21 29.23
N ASN A 788 55.39 -69.88 30.15
CA ASN A 788 56.72 -69.47 30.61
C ASN A 788 56.73 -68.00 31.12
N THR A 789 56.00 -67.79 32.23
CA THR A 789 55.77 -66.47 32.85
C THR A 789 57.08 -65.72 33.14
N GLU A 790 58.12 -66.42 33.62
CA GLU A 790 59.43 -65.81 33.93
C GLU A 790 60.04 -65.12 32.71
N SER A 791 60.16 -65.86 31.60
CA SER A 791 60.77 -65.30 30.38
C SER A 791 59.91 -64.20 29.77
N TYR A 792 58.59 -64.27 29.94
CA TYR A 792 57.66 -63.24 29.47
C TYR A 792 57.79 -61.94 30.29
N VAL A 793 57.80 -62.04 31.62
CA VAL A 793 57.95 -60.91 32.54
C VAL A 793 59.26 -60.17 32.28
N MET A 794 60.38 -60.89 32.14
CA MET A 794 61.68 -60.27 31.88
C MET A 794 61.72 -59.48 30.57
N GLU A 795 61.08 -59.98 29.51
CA GLU A 795 61.00 -59.29 28.22
C GLU A 795 60.05 -58.08 28.28
N GLN A 796 58.94 -58.20 29.00
CA GLN A 796 58.01 -57.09 29.21
C GLN A 796 58.59 -55.97 30.08
N LEU A 797 59.39 -56.29 31.09
CA LEU A 797 60.14 -55.31 31.86
C LEU A 797 61.13 -54.55 30.97
N ALA A 798 61.91 -55.27 30.14
CA ALA A 798 62.84 -54.65 29.20
C ALA A 798 62.13 -53.78 28.15
N TYR A 799 60.96 -54.21 27.67
CA TYR A 799 60.13 -53.42 26.76
C TYR A 799 59.62 -52.13 27.42
N MET A 800 59.04 -52.23 28.62
CA MET A 800 58.51 -51.06 29.35
C MET A 800 59.62 -50.09 29.79
N GLU A 801 60.82 -50.59 30.09
CA GLU A 801 62.01 -49.75 30.37
C GLU A 801 62.48 -48.95 29.15
N SER A 802 62.19 -49.42 27.93
CA SER A 802 62.53 -48.71 26.70
C SER A 802 61.55 -47.58 26.37
N ILE A 803 60.43 -47.47 27.10
CA ILE A 803 59.38 -46.48 26.89
C ILE A 803 59.51 -45.37 27.92
N ASN A 804 59.36 -44.13 27.49
CA ASN A 804 59.33 -42.98 28.39
C ASN A 804 57.97 -42.93 29.11
N THR A 805 57.94 -43.21 30.41
CA THR A 805 56.70 -43.40 31.21
C THR A 805 56.54 -42.29 32.27
N SER A 806 55.30 -42.02 32.71
CA SER A 806 55.01 -41.06 33.79
C SER A 806 55.51 -41.54 35.16
N SER A 807 55.47 -40.67 36.18
CA SER A 807 55.88 -41.03 37.54
C SER A 807 55.05 -42.17 38.14
N GLU A 808 53.79 -42.30 37.77
CA GLU A 808 52.89 -43.37 38.25
C GLU A 808 53.13 -44.70 37.54
N SER A 809 53.24 -44.69 36.19
CA SER A 809 53.62 -45.89 35.42
C SER A 809 55.02 -46.40 35.79
N ALA A 810 55.98 -45.48 36.00
CA ALA A 810 57.31 -45.82 36.49
C ALA A 810 57.27 -46.44 37.90
N GLY A 811 56.40 -45.95 38.79
CA GLY A 811 56.20 -46.52 40.12
C GLY A 811 55.71 -47.97 40.09
N PHE A 812 54.74 -48.29 39.23
CA PHE A 812 54.29 -49.68 39.02
C PHE A 812 55.38 -50.55 38.37
N LEU A 813 56.13 -50.00 37.42
CA LEU A 813 57.23 -50.71 36.77
C LEU A 813 58.36 -51.06 37.75
N ASP A 814 58.69 -50.17 38.69
CA ASP A 814 59.67 -50.43 39.74
C ASP A 814 59.20 -51.52 40.73
N MET A 815 57.91 -51.53 41.09
CA MET A 815 57.30 -52.61 41.88
C MET A 815 57.38 -53.95 41.15
N ALA A 816 57.11 -53.96 39.84
CA ALA A 816 57.24 -55.16 39.02
C ALA A 816 58.67 -55.71 38.98
N LYS A 817 59.68 -54.84 38.84
CA LYS A 817 61.10 -55.25 38.88
C LYS A 817 61.48 -55.86 40.23
N MET A 818 61.01 -55.26 41.33
CA MET A 818 61.27 -55.76 42.68
C MET A 818 60.71 -57.18 42.86
N HIS A 819 59.49 -57.44 42.39
CA HIS A 819 58.87 -58.75 42.46
C HIS A 819 59.54 -59.77 41.52
N ALA A 820 59.91 -59.39 40.31
CA ALA A 820 60.65 -60.24 39.39
C ALA A 820 62.03 -60.66 39.94
N ALA A 821 62.75 -59.74 40.60
CA ALA A 821 64.04 -60.03 41.25
C ALA A 821 63.91 -61.00 42.43
N SER A 822 62.72 -61.07 43.06
CA SER A 822 62.40 -62.01 44.14
C SER A 822 61.92 -63.39 43.65
N GLY A 823 61.83 -63.61 42.32
CA GLY A 823 61.32 -64.83 41.71
C GLY A 823 59.78 -64.93 41.68
N ASN A 824 59.06 -63.87 42.08
CA ASN A 824 57.61 -63.81 42.05
C ASN A 824 57.10 -63.18 40.74
N TYR A 825 57.15 -63.97 39.67
CA TYR A 825 56.81 -63.51 38.32
C TYR A 825 55.31 -63.27 38.10
N SER A 826 54.42 -63.88 38.87
CA SER A 826 52.97 -63.65 38.76
C SER A 826 52.59 -62.26 39.30
N THR A 827 53.08 -61.87 40.47
CA THR A 827 52.88 -60.50 40.99
C THR A 827 53.63 -59.46 40.17
N ALA A 828 54.81 -59.79 39.64
CA ALA A 828 55.50 -58.91 38.71
C ALA A 828 54.68 -58.65 37.44
N LEU A 829 54.02 -59.69 36.89
CA LEU A 829 53.14 -59.56 35.74
C LEU A 829 51.90 -58.68 36.04
N GLU A 830 51.32 -58.79 37.23
CA GLU A 830 50.20 -57.94 37.66
C GLU A 830 50.57 -56.44 37.65
N PHE A 831 51.72 -56.09 38.22
CA PHE A 831 52.22 -54.70 38.21
C PHE A 831 52.65 -54.23 36.82
N ILE A 832 53.11 -55.13 35.94
CA ILE A 832 53.38 -54.79 34.52
C ILE A 832 52.09 -54.41 33.79
N GLU A 833 50.99 -55.14 34.00
CA GLU A 833 49.70 -54.80 33.38
C GLU A 833 49.15 -53.47 33.93
N GLN A 834 49.33 -53.17 35.23
CA GLN A 834 49.01 -51.86 35.81
C GLN A 834 49.89 -50.73 35.24
N ALA A 835 51.19 -50.97 35.05
CA ALA A 835 52.11 -49.99 34.47
C ALA A 835 51.78 -49.67 32.99
N LYS A 836 51.39 -50.68 32.20
CA LYS A 836 50.91 -50.51 30.81
C LYS A 836 49.64 -49.67 30.75
N TYR A 837 48.72 -49.89 31.69
CA TYR A 837 47.48 -49.13 31.76
C TYR A 837 47.73 -47.65 32.08
N ALA A 838 48.55 -47.36 33.10
CA ALA A 838 48.92 -45.99 33.45
C ALA A 838 49.59 -45.26 32.26
N ALA A 839 50.54 -45.91 31.58
CA ALA A 839 51.19 -45.34 30.39
C ALA A 839 50.21 -45.03 29.24
N LYS A 840 49.19 -45.88 29.04
CA LYS A 840 48.14 -45.66 28.03
C LYS A 840 47.21 -44.50 28.39
N GLN A 841 46.98 -44.27 29.68
CA GLN A 841 46.21 -43.12 30.16
C GLN A 841 46.99 -41.80 29.94
N ASP A 842 48.31 -41.80 30.15
CA ASP A 842 49.16 -40.63 29.85
C ASP A 842 49.19 -40.30 28.34
N GLU A 843 49.29 -41.33 27.48
CA GLU A 843 49.23 -41.17 26.02
C GLU A 843 47.89 -40.57 25.58
N LYS A 844 46.80 -40.96 26.25
CA LYS A 844 45.45 -40.44 26.04
C LYS A 844 45.34 -38.97 26.44
N ASP A 845 45.88 -38.60 27.61
CA ASP A 845 45.84 -37.21 28.08
C ASP A 845 46.73 -36.28 27.25
N LEU A 846 47.90 -36.76 26.80
CA LEU A 846 48.75 -36.05 25.84
C LEU A 846 48.05 -35.89 24.48
N SER A 847 47.37 -36.93 23.99
CA SER A 847 46.61 -36.88 22.73
C SER A 847 45.46 -35.87 22.81
N LYS A 848 44.72 -35.83 23.93
CA LYS A 848 43.68 -34.83 24.19
C LYS A 848 44.23 -33.40 24.15
N LEU A 849 45.38 -33.17 24.78
CA LEU A 849 46.03 -31.86 24.78
C LEU A 849 46.54 -31.45 23.38
N MET A 850 47.10 -32.40 22.62
CA MET A 850 47.50 -32.17 21.22
C MET A 850 46.31 -31.83 20.32
N GLU A 851 45.19 -32.53 20.50
CA GLU A 851 43.95 -32.30 19.76
C GLU A 851 43.38 -30.92 20.08
N LYS A 852 43.25 -30.56 21.37
CA LYS A 852 42.84 -29.22 21.84
C LYS A 852 43.70 -28.13 21.20
N TYR A 853 45.03 -28.27 21.25
CA TYR A 853 45.95 -27.31 20.62
C TYR A 853 45.75 -27.24 19.10
N SER A 854 45.58 -28.38 18.43
CA SER A 854 45.39 -28.44 16.98
C SER A 854 44.10 -27.78 16.51
N GLU A 855 43.01 -27.92 17.28
CA GLU A 855 41.71 -27.31 17.01
C GLU A 855 41.76 -25.80 17.17
N MET A 856 42.24 -25.30 18.31
CA MET A 856 42.41 -23.85 18.53
C MET A 856 43.31 -23.23 17.48
N ARG A 857 44.42 -23.91 17.14
CA ARG A 857 45.32 -23.44 16.08
C ARG A 857 44.63 -23.40 14.71
N LYS A 858 43.74 -24.34 14.41
CA LYS A 858 42.96 -24.35 13.16
C LYS A 858 41.97 -23.19 13.15
N GLU A 859 41.28 -22.93 14.26
CA GLU A 859 40.35 -21.81 14.43
C GLU A 859 41.03 -20.46 14.21
N PHE A 860 42.13 -20.17 14.93
CA PHE A 860 42.89 -18.92 14.75
C PHE A 860 43.52 -18.78 13.36
N ASN A 861 43.92 -19.88 12.72
CA ASN A 861 44.37 -19.83 11.32
C ASN A 861 43.22 -19.51 10.35
N GLY A 862 42.02 -20.02 10.64
CA GLY A 862 40.80 -19.69 9.90
C GLY A 862 40.46 -18.20 10.03
N GLU A 863 40.45 -17.68 11.26
CA GLU A 863 40.26 -16.25 11.54
C GLU A 863 41.31 -15.41 10.80
N LEU A 864 42.59 -15.79 10.88
CA LEU A 864 43.68 -15.06 10.22
C LEU A 864 43.57 -15.05 8.69
N ASP A 865 43.21 -16.18 8.07
CA ASP A 865 43.00 -16.27 6.61
C ASP A 865 41.83 -15.39 6.18
N GLU A 866 40.74 -15.39 6.95
CA GLU A 866 39.57 -14.56 6.68
C GLU A 866 39.88 -13.06 6.79
N ILE A 867 40.53 -12.65 7.87
CA ILE A 867 40.99 -11.27 8.07
C ILE A 867 41.94 -10.87 6.93
N SER A 868 42.90 -11.72 6.58
CA SER A 868 43.87 -11.42 5.52
C SER A 868 43.22 -11.24 4.15
N LYS A 869 42.22 -12.07 3.82
CA LYS A 869 41.44 -11.94 2.57
C LYS A 869 40.62 -10.65 2.53
N ALA A 870 40.02 -10.26 3.65
CA ALA A 870 39.27 -9.01 3.75
C ALA A 870 40.19 -7.78 3.57
N LEU A 871 41.36 -7.79 4.24
CA LEU A 871 42.33 -6.70 4.19
C LEU A 871 43.02 -6.57 2.81
N GLN A 872 43.18 -7.66 2.05
CA GLN A 872 43.74 -7.61 0.68
C GLN A 872 42.83 -6.91 -0.34
N LYS A 873 41.52 -6.87 -0.09
CA LYS A 873 40.53 -6.38 -1.05
C LYS A 873 40.07 -4.94 -0.79
N THR A 874 40.38 -4.38 0.38
CA THR A 874 39.83 -3.09 0.82
C THR A 874 40.77 -1.90 0.56
N ASN A 875 40.18 -0.79 0.11
CA ASN A 875 40.80 0.55 0.13
C ASN A 875 40.04 1.51 1.06
N ALA A 876 39.01 1.03 1.76
CA ALA A 876 38.17 1.85 2.62
C ALA A 876 38.88 2.19 3.95
N SER A 877 38.63 3.40 4.47
CA SER A 877 39.06 3.80 5.80
C SER A 877 37.85 3.72 6.73
N HIS A 878 37.84 2.72 7.63
CA HIS A 878 36.76 2.54 8.61
C HIS A 878 37.35 1.98 9.91
N PRO A 879 36.87 2.38 11.10
CA PRO A 879 37.40 1.91 12.40
C PRO A 879 37.47 0.38 12.53
N PHE A 880 36.50 -0.33 11.95
CA PHE A 880 36.49 -1.80 11.91
C PHE A 880 37.71 -2.39 11.16
N ILE A 881 38.13 -1.76 10.06
CA ILE A 881 39.29 -2.22 9.28
C ILE A 881 40.58 -2.05 10.10
N GLU A 882 40.71 -0.99 10.90
CA GLU A 882 41.84 -0.81 11.83
C GLU A 882 41.86 -1.86 12.95
N LYS A 883 40.68 -2.22 13.46
CA LYS A 883 40.53 -3.34 14.40
C LYS A 883 40.97 -4.66 13.78
N LEU A 884 40.60 -4.95 12.53
CA LEU A 884 41.04 -6.15 11.81
C LEU A 884 42.57 -6.22 11.65
N PHE A 885 43.22 -5.11 11.30
CA PHE A 885 44.69 -5.06 11.24
C PHE A 885 45.34 -5.33 12.60
N SER A 886 44.79 -4.75 13.66
CA SER A 886 45.29 -4.94 15.03
C SER A 886 45.16 -6.41 15.46
N ARG A 887 44.02 -7.05 15.16
CA ARG A 887 43.78 -8.46 15.44
C ARG A 887 44.70 -9.39 14.65
N GLN A 888 44.96 -9.08 13.38
CA GLN A 888 45.90 -9.84 12.55
C GLN A 888 47.30 -9.91 13.20
N LEU A 889 47.80 -8.77 13.69
CA LEU A 889 49.09 -8.67 14.36
C LEU A 889 49.10 -9.41 15.71
N GLU A 890 48.00 -9.34 16.46
CA GLU A 890 47.83 -10.08 17.72
C GLU A 890 47.92 -11.60 17.50
N ILE A 891 47.16 -12.16 16.55
CA ILE A 891 47.17 -13.60 16.25
C ILE A 891 48.57 -14.05 15.77
N GLN A 892 49.21 -13.25 14.90
CA GLN A 892 50.59 -13.55 14.46
C GLN A 892 51.59 -13.55 15.62
N ARG A 893 51.42 -12.63 16.59
CA ARG A 893 52.23 -12.60 17.80
C ARG A 893 51.98 -13.84 18.66
N LEU A 894 50.72 -14.23 18.89
CA LEU A 894 50.37 -15.46 19.62
C LEU A 894 51.02 -16.70 19.00
N PHE A 895 50.99 -16.83 17.67
CA PHE A 895 51.67 -17.94 16.99
C PHE A 895 53.20 -17.91 17.13
N SER A 896 53.80 -16.72 17.21
CA SER A 896 55.24 -16.59 17.44
C SER A 896 55.64 -17.03 18.85
N GLU A 897 54.84 -16.68 19.87
CA GLU A 897 55.04 -17.07 21.26
C GLU A 897 54.81 -18.57 21.47
N CYS A 898 53.85 -19.17 20.74
CA CYS A 898 53.64 -20.62 20.72
C CYS A 898 54.84 -21.42 20.15
N ASN A 899 55.66 -20.83 19.27
CA ASN A 899 56.79 -21.54 18.68
C ASN A 899 57.93 -21.80 19.69
N SER A 900 58.00 -21.02 20.77
CA SER A 900 59.03 -21.11 21.81
C SER A 900 58.60 -21.85 23.09
N SER A 901 57.36 -22.32 23.17
CA SER A 901 56.74 -22.86 24.40
C SER A 901 56.53 -24.38 24.34
N ASN A 902 56.29 -25.04 25.49
CA ASN A 902 55.92 -26.46 25.52
C ASN A 902 54.42 -26.69 25.18
N LEU A 903 53.96 -27.93 24.98
CA LEU A 903 52.59 -28.20 24.49
C LEU A 903 51.49 -27.69 25.44
N SER A 904 51.69 -27.77 26.75
CA SER A 904 50.72 -27.25 27.74
C SER A 904 50.65 -25.73 27.67
N GLU A 905 51.80 -25.06 27.71
CA GLU A 905 51.88 -23.61 27.59
C GLU A 905 51.31 -23.10 26.25
N LYS A 906 51.48 -23.85 25.16
CA LYS A 906 50.88 -23.53 23.86
C LYS A 906 49.35 -23.60 23.88
N ALA A 907 48.79 -24.58 24.59
CA ALA A 907 47.35 -24.71 24.72
C ALA A 907 46.80 -23.56 25.56
N ASP A 908 47.42 -23.26 26.70
CA ASP A 908 47.01 -22.18 27.62
C ASP A 908 47.09 -20.80 26.94
N LEU A 909 48.16 -20.50 26.19
CA LEU A 909 48.32 -19.23 25.47
C LEU A 909 47.22 -18.97 24.42
N LEU A 910 46.69 -20.01 23.78
CA LEU A 910 45.58 -19.88 22.82
C LEU A 910 44.23 -19.85 23.52
N ASP A 911 44.09 -20.53 24.67
CA ASP A 911 42.86 -20.55 25.49
C ASP A 911 42.58 -19.18 26.12
N ASP A 912 43.63 -18.44 26.49
CA ASP A 912 43.54 -17.09 27.05
C ASP A 912 43.10 -16.03 26.01
N ALA A 913 43.19 -16.34 24.71
CA ALA A 913 42.80 -15.44 23.63
C ALA A 913 41.32 -15.62 23.25
N ASP A 914 40.59 -14.52 23.03
CA ASP A 914 39.16 -14.59 22.66
C ASP A 914 38.98 -15.16 21.24
N GLY A 915 38.74 -16.47 21.11
CA GLY A 915 38.52 -17.14 19.82
C GLY A 915 37.26 -16.65 19.07
N ARG A 916 36.33 -15.98 19.77
CA ARG A 916 35.09 -15.44 19.18
C ARG A 916 35.11 -13.92 18.98
N TRP A 917 36.29 -13.32 18.97
CA TRP A 917 36.44 -11.88 18.82
C TRP A 917 35.82 -11.36 17.50
N LEU A 918 36.16 -11.98 16.36
CA LEU A 918 35.71 -11.53 15.03
C LEU A 918 34.18 -11.56 14.91
N GLU A 919 33.56 -12.61 15.42
CA GLU A 919 32.10 -12.77 15.44
C GLU A 919 31.40 -11.64 16.21
N LYS A 920 31.89 -11.28 17.41
CA LYS A 920 31.33 -10.19 18.21
C LYS A 920 31.46 -8.83 17.50
N GLU A 921 32.60 -8.59 16.87
CA GLU A 921 32.87 -7.33 16.18
C GLU A 921 32.07 -7.18 14.88
N LEU A 922 31.86 -8.27 14.12
CA LEU A 922 30.98 -8.27 12.96
C LEU A 922 29.52 -7.95 13.33
N ARG A 923 29.04 -8.48 14.46
CA ARG A 923 27.69 -8.16 14.97
C ARG A 923 27.55 -6.70 15.39
N SER A 924 28.53 -6.18 16.13
CA SER A 924 28.54 -4.76 16.51
C SER A 924 28.52 -3.88 15.25
N LEU A 925 29.37 -4.20 14.27
CA LEU A 925 29.43 -3.47 13.01
C LEU A 925 28.08 -3.52 12.28
N GLN A 926 27.44 -4.68 12.18
CA GLN A 926 26.16 -4.83 11.48
C GLN A 926 25.08 -3.88 12.04
N LYS A 927 24.99 -3.74 13.36
CA LYS A 927 24.06 -2.80 14.00
C LYS A 927 24.46 -1.35 13.72
N ASP A 928 25.75 -1.03 13.80
CA ASP A 928 26.26 0.33 13.56
C ASP A 928 25.99 0.79 12.11
N ILE A 929 26.29 -0.06 11.12
CA ILE A 929 26.08 0.27 9.70
C ILE A 929 24.59 0.27 9.32
N PHE A 930 23.76 -0.57 9.95
CA PHE A 930 22.32 -0.54 9.75
C PHE A 930 21.71 0.77 10.26
N LYS A 931 22.17 1.24 11.42
CA LYS A 931 21.77 2.54 11.96
C LYS A 931 22.21 3.69 11.04
N GLU A 932 23.47 3.72 10.62
CA GLU A 932 23.98 4.76 9.70
C GLU A 932 23.24 4.71 8.35
N TYR A 933 22.90 3.51 7.85
CA TYR A 933 22.06 3.36 6.66
C TYR A 933 20.69 4.01 6.81
N ASN A 934 19.98 3.76 7.91
CA ASN A 934 18.66 4.33 8.13
C ASN A 934 18.71 5.86 8.34
N ASP A 935 19.77 6.38 8.96
CA ASP A 935 20.00 7.82 9.06
C ASP A 935 20.19 8.44 7.65
N LEU A 936 20.98 7.80 6.79
CA LEU A 936 21.17 8.22 5.39
C LEU A 936 19.89 8.08 4.56
N LYS A 937 19.08 7.05 4.83
CA LYS A 937 17.80 6.78 4.18
C LYS A 937 16.79 7.88 4.49
N GLU A 938 16.63 8.21 5.77
CA GLU A 938 15.79 9.33 6.23
C GLU A 938 16.24 10.65 5.59
N GLN A 939 17.54 10.96 5.64
CA GLN A 939 18.10 12.16 5.02
C GLN A 939 17.85 12.20 3.50
N TYR A 940 17.98 11.07 2.81
CA TYR A 940 17.75 11.00 1.37
C TYR A 940 16.30 11.32 1.01
N TYR A 941 15.34 10.72 1.71
CA TYR A 941 13.91 10.97 1.44
C TYR A 941 13.45 12.34 1.94
N SER A 942 14.02 12.89 3.02
CA SER A 942 13.76 14.26 3.46
C SER A 942 14.21 15.33 2.46
N LEU A 943 15.10 14.98 1.52
CA LEU A 943 15.48 15.85 0.40
C LEU A 943 14.48 15.79 -0.78
N GLY A 944 13.36 15.08 -0.62
CA GLY A 944 12.27 15.01 -1.58
C GLY A 944 12.44 14.00 -2.71
N ASN A 945 13.34 13.04 -2.54
CA ASN A 945 13.42 11.89 -3.43
C ASN A 945 12.24 10.93 -3.15
N THR A 946 11.70 10.29 -4.18
CA THR A 946 10.56 9.35 -4.05
C THR A 946 10.91 7.92 -4.46
N GLY A 947 12.11 7.70 -5.02
CA GLY A 947 12.57 6.39 -5.45
C GLY A 947 13.78 5.91 -4.67
N THR A 948 13.89 4.60 -4.46
CA THR A 948 15.07 3.98 -3.84
C THR A 948 16.23 3.94 -4.85
N PRO A 949 17.38 4.60 -4.58
CA PRO A 949 18.51 4.62 -5.49
C PRO A 949 19.24 3.26 -5.48
N GLY A 950 19.97 2.96 -6.56
CA GLY A 950 20.68 1.70 -6.71
C GLY A 950 21.70 1.45 -5.59
N GLU A 951 22.33 2.50 -5.07
CA GLU A 951 23.29 2.42 -3.97
C GLU A 951 22.66 1.95 -2.65
N MET A 952 21.36 2.23 -2.40
CA MET A 952 20.65 1.67 -1.25
C MET A 952 20.42 0.17 -1.44
N LEU A 953 19.99 -0.25 -2.63
CA LEU A 953 19.79 -1.68 -2.94
C LEU A 953 21.11 -2.47 -2.87
N ASP A 954 22.21 -1.87 -3.32
CA ASP A 954 23.55 -2.45 -3.23
C ASP A 954 23.99 -2.61 -1.76
N PHE A 955 23.68 -1.63 -0.90
CA PHE A 955 23.93 -1.72 0.54
C PHE A 955 23.06 -2.81 1.19
N GLU A 956 21.75 -2.82 0.93
CA GLU A 956 20.83 -3.85 1.45
C GLU A 956 21.28 -5.26 1.04
N ALA A 957 21.69 -5.45 -0.21
CA ALA A 957 22.24 -6.73 -0.69
C ALA A 957 23.56 -7.10 0.01
N SER A 958 24.42 -6.12 0.31
CA SER A 958 25.69 -6.35 1.01
C SER A 958 25.50 -6.62 2.50
N LEU A 959 24.54 -5.93 3.13
CA LEU A 959 24.10 -6.17 4.50
C LEU A 959 23.49 -7.57 4.64
N ASN A 960 22.63 -7.98 3.71
CA ASN A 960 22.05 -9.32 3.67
C ASN A 960 23.14 -10.41 3.53
N ARG A 961 24.20 -10.16 2.73
CA ARG A 961 25.35 -11.07 2.65
C ARG A 961 26.15 -11.13 3.94
N LEU A 962 26.34 -9.99 4.61
CA LEU A 962 26.99 -9.94 5.91
C LEU A 962 26.16 -10.71 6.96
N GLN A 963 24.85 -10.53 6.98
CA GLN A 963 23.93 -11.30 7.82
C GLN A 963 24.03 -12.79 7.56
N ALA A 964 23.98 -13.20 6.29
CA ALA A 964 23.96 -14.60 5.90
C ALA A 964 25.30 -15.33 6.14
N GLY A 965 26.42 -14.61 5.94
CA GLY A 965 27.74 -15.20 5.94
C GLY A 965 28.54 -14.97 7.21
N GLN A 966 28.31 -13.84 7.92
CA GLN A 966 29.12 -13.39 9.05
C GLN A 966 30.63 -13.43 8.75
N ARG A 967 31.04 -12.89 7.59
CA ARG A 967 32.44 -12.89 7.14
C ARG A 967 33.04 -11.49 7.06
N ALA A 968 34.31 -11.35 7.42
CA ALA A 968 35.06 -10.09 7.35
C ALA A 968 35.05 -9.48 5.93
N GLU A 969 35.08 -10.30 4.89
CA GLU A 969 35.01 -9.80 3.50
C GLU A 969 33.64 -9.22 3.13
N TYR A 970 32.56 -9.72 3.72
CA TYR A 970 31.21 -9.18 3.51
C TYR A 970 31.00 -7.90 4.31
N ALA A 971 31.60 -7.81 5.50
CA ALA A 971 31.62 -6.58 6.29
C ALA A 971 32.33 -5.44 5.54
N VAL A 972 33.49 -5.72 4.95
CA VAL A 972 34.20 -4.76 4.09
C VAL A 972 33.32 -4.32 2.92
N ALA A 973 32.65 -5.25 2.22
CA ALA A 973 31.77 -4.92 1.11
C ALA A 973 30.58 -4.04 1.54
N ALA A 974 29.98 -4.33 2.70
CA ALA A 974 28.90 -3.52 3.26
C ALA A 974 29.37 -2.10 3.60
N ILE A 975 30.54 -1.94 4.22
CA ILE A 975 31.17 -0.64 4.49
C ILE A 975 31.42 0.14 3.18
N GLU A 976 31.96 -0.50 2.15
CA GLU A 976 32.21 0.15 0.85
C GLU A 976 30.91 0.60 0.16
N SER A 977 29.85 -0.21 0.25
CA SER A 977 28.53 0.17 -0.28
C SER A 977 27.90 1.32 0.51
N LEU A 978 28.08 1.36 1.83
CA LEU A 978 27.61 2.45 2.69
C LEU A 978 28.31 3.76 2.36
N GLU A 979 29.64 3.75 2.13
CA GLU A 979 30.39 4.95 1.73
C GLU A 979 29.96 5.48 0.35
N LYS A 980 29.62 4.60 -0.60
CA LYS A 980 29.02 5.02 -1.87
C LYS A 980 27.66 5.68 -1.67
N LEU A 981 26.81 5.10 -0.83
CA LEU A 981 25.51 5.68 -0.48
C LEU A 981 25.68 7.04 0.19
N LYS A 982 26.62 7.18 1.13
CA LYS A 982 26.96 8.45 1.80
C LYS A 982 27.37 9.54 0.81
N SER A 983 28.19 9.19 -0.18
CA SER A 983 28.56 10.07 -1.28
C SER A 983 27.34 10.48 -2.12
N ARG A 984 26.45 9.53 -2.43
CA ARG A 984 25.20 9.78 -3.17
C ARG A 984 24.27 10.73 -2.43
N VAL A 985 24.03 10.50 -1.14
CA VAL A 985 23.20 11.37 -0.28
C VAL A 985 23.82 12.76 -0.17
N SER A 986 25.15 12.85 0.01
CA SER A 986 25.86 14.13 0.07
C SER A 986 25.76 14.92 -1.25
N SER A 987 25.87 14.24 -2.40
CA SER A 987 25.67 14.84 -3.71
C SER A 987 24.25 15.37 -3.87
N GLN A 988 23.24 14.58 -3.46
CA GLN A 988 21.83 14.96 -3.52
C GLN A 988 21.53 16.15 -2.61
N ALA A 989 22.11 16.20 -1.41
CA ALA A 989 22.00 17.35 -0.51
C ALA A 989 22.59 18.61 -1.15
N GLY A 990 23.75 18.49 -1.82
CA GLY A 990 24.37 19.59 -2.57
C GLY A 990 23.52 20.07 -3.75
N GLU A 991 22.85 19.17 -4.47
CA GLU A 991 21.90 19.51 -5.54
C GLU A 991 20.65 20.22 -4.98
N SER A 992 20.06 19.68 -3.92
CA SER A 992 18.91 20.27 -3.25
C SER A 992 19.22 21.67 -2.71
N GLN A 993 20.43 21.89 -2.16
CA GLN A 993 20.86 23.21 -1.70
C GLN A 993 21.00 24.20 -2.86
N LYS A 994 21.61 23.79 -3.98
CA LYS A 994 21.69 24.63 -5.19
C LYS A 994 20.31 24.97 -5.75
N ALA A 995 19.39 24.01 -5.75
CA ALA A 995 18.01 24.24 -6.18
C ALA A 995 17.31 25.27 -5.29
N ARG A 996 17.50 25.17 -3.96
CA ARG A 996 17.00 26.16 -3.01
C ARG A 996 17.58 27.55 -3.24
N GLU A 997 18.90 27.66 -3.41
CA GLU A 997 19.57 28.94 -3.71
C GLU A 997 19.05 29.56 -5.02
N SER A 998 18.83 28.74 -6.06
CA SER A 998 18.22 29.18 -7.32
C SER A 998 16.79 29.68 -7.14
N ALA A 999 15.94 28.93 -6.41
CA ALA A 999 14.56 29.31 -6.17
C ALA A 999 14.45 30.64 -5.39
N ILE A 1000 15.39 30.90 -4.46
CA ILE A 1000 15.45 32.17 -3.73
C ILE A 1000 15.78 33.33 -4.66
N LEU A 1001 16.72 33.15 -5.60
CA LEU A 1001 17.05 34.16 -6.61
C LEU A 1001 15.85 34.43 -7.54
N ASP A 1002 15.18 33.37 -7.97
CA ASP A 1002 13.98 33.46 -8.80
C ASP A 1002 12.84 34.19 -8.05
N PHE A 1003 12.70 33.93 -6.75
CA PHE A 1003 11.74 34.62 -5.90
C PHE A 1003 12.03 36.11 -5.77
N GLU A 1004 13.28 36.53 -5.54
CA GLU A 1004 13.63 37.95 -5.45
C GLU A 1004 13.39 38.67 -6.79
N SER A 1005 13.68 38.01 -7.92
CA SER A 1005 13.34 38.54 -9.24
C SER A 1005 11.82 38.66 -9.42
N LEU A 1006 11.07 37.60 -9.11
CA LEU A 1006 9.62 37.55 -9.23
C LEU A 1006 8.94 38.59 -8.34
N LYS A 1007 9.39 38.74 -7.10
CA LYS A 1007 8.89 39.73 -6.13
C LYS A 1007 9.01 41.14 -6.67
N ASN A 1008 10.18 41.51 -7.21
CA ASN A 1008 10.37 42.84 -7.79
C ASN A 1008 9.47 43.08 -9.01
N ASP A 1009 9.37 42.10 -9.90
CA ASP A 1009 8.48 42.20 -11.06
C ASP A 1009 7.00 42.28 -10.65
N LEU A 1010 6.58 41.44 -9.71
CA LEU A 1010 5.21 41.37 -9.19
C LEU A 1010 4.82 42.68 -8.51
N LEU A 1011 5.72 43.28 -7.70
CA LEU A 1011 5.48 44.58 -7.08
C LEU A 1011 5.38 45.72 -8.12
N ASN A 1012 6.20 45.68 -9.18
CA ASN A 1012 6.13 46.64 -10.27
C ASN A 1012 4.80 46.52 -11.05
N VAL A 1013 4.36 45.30 -11.34
CA VAL A 1013 3.06 45.04 -11.97
C VAL A 1013 1.92 45.45 -11.04
N LEU A 1014 2.01 45.14 -9.75
CA LEU A 1014 1.02 45.47 -8.72
C LEU A 1014 0.86 46.98 -8.54
N ASP A 1015 1.94 47.77 -8.55
CA ASP A 1015 1.87 49.24 -8.45
C ASP A 1015 1.10 49.83 -9.64
N ARG A 1016 1.41 49.39 -10.87
CA ARG A 1016 0.68 49.81 -12.08
C ARG A 1016 -0.78 49.37 -12.02
N TYR A 1017 -1.02 48.11 -11.66
CA TYR A 1017 -2.35 47.53 -11.53
C TYR A 1017 -3.19 48.29 -10.50
N SER A 1018 -2.64 48.60 -9.32
CA SER A 1018 -3.33 49.32 -8.24
C SER A 1018 -3.62 50.78 -8.59
N LYS A 1019 -2.72 51.45 -9.32
CA LYS A 1019 -2.97 52.79 -9.88
C LYS A 1019 -4.12 52.79 -10.87
N GLN A 1020 -4.16 51.82 -11.79
CA GLN A 1020 -5.26 51.68 -12.74
C GLN A 1020 -6.57 51.29 -12.03
N ALA A 1021 -6.54 50.38 -11.06
CA ALA A 1021 -7.70 50.00 -10.25
C ALA A 1021 -8.30 51.21 -9.50
N SER A 1022 -7.44 52.06 -8.95
CA SER A 1022 -7.85 53.30 -8.28
C SER A 1022 -8.49 54.30 -9.25
N ALA A 1023 -7.91 54.46 -10.45
CA ALA A 1023 -8.48 55.30 -11.50
C ALA A 1023 -9.81 54.76 -12.04
N ALA A 1024 -10.00 53.44 -12.00
CA ALA A 1024 -11.21 52.75 -12.43
C ALA A 1024 -12.33 52.78 -11.39
N LYS A 1025 -12.05 53.15 -10.14
CA LYS A 1025 -13.04 53.18 -9.07
C LYS A 1025 -14.22 54.09 -9.42
N GLY A 1026 -15.44 53.57 -9.33
CA GLY A 1026 -16.66 54.29 -9.69
C GLY A 1026 -16.88 54.42 -11.20
N THR A 1027 -16.14 53.66 -12.02
CA THR A 1027 -16.32 53.57 -13.48
C THR A 1027 -16.66 52.14 -13.90
N GLU A 1028 -17.09 51.98 -15.15
CA GLU A 1028 -17.38 50.68 -15.80
C GLU A 1028 -16.18 49.72 -15.82
N TYR A 1029 -14.95 50.25 -15.72
CA TYR A 1029 -13.72 49.44 -15.71
C TYR A 1029 -13.36 48.87 -14.34
N SER A 1030 -14.08 49.21 -13.27
CA SER A 1030 -13.74 48.71 -11.91
C SER A 1030 -13.82 47.19 -11.78
N GLY A 1031 -14.76 46.55 -12.48
CA GLY A 1031 -15.03 45.11 -12.39
C GLY A 1031 -13.93 44.19 -12.94
N ILE A 1032 -13.00 44.71 -13.76
CA ILE A 1032 -11.89 43.91 -14.32
C ILE A 1032 -10.77 43.69 -13.30
N PHE A 1033 -10.73 44.47 -12.21
CA PHE A 1033 -9.69 44.39 -11.19
C PHE A 1033 -10.10 43.45 -10.06
N ARG A 1034 -9.84 42.15 -10.21
CA ARG A 1034 -10.23 41.11 -9.26
C ARG A 1034 -9.18 40.80 -8.18
N ILE A 1035 -7.91 41.09 -8.46
CA ILE A 1035 -6.82 40.81 -7.52
C ILE A 1035 -6.65 41.99 -6.56
N GLY A 1036 -7.01 41.80 -5.29
CA GLY A 1036 -6.77 42.79 -4.25
C GLY A 1036 -5.28 42.91 -3.88
N GLU A 1037 -4.81 44.13 -3.62
CA GLU A 1037 -3.44 44.39 -3.16
C GLU A 1037 -3.08 43.61 -1.89
N SER A 1038 -4.04 43.45 -0.97
CA SER A 1038 -3.88 42.66 0.25
C SER A 1038 -3.62 41.18 -0.03
N ARG A 1039 -4.27 40.60 -1.05
CA ARG A 1039 -4.09 39.20 -1.45
C ARG A 1039 -2.68 38.95 -1.96
N VAL A 1040 -2.18 39.83 -2.83
CA VAL A 1040 -0.81 39.73 -3.37
C VAL A 1040 0.23 39.90 -2.27
N LYS A 1041 0.04 40.88 -1.37
CA LYS A 1041 0.93 41.07 -0.21
C LYS A 1041 0.91 39.88 0.75
N SER A 1042 -0.24 39.25 0.95
CA SER A 1042 -0.35 38.02 1.76
C SER A 1042 0.40 36.86 1.10
N ALA A 1043 0.16 36.61 -0.19
CA ALA A 1043 0.84 35.56 -0.93
C ALA A 1043 2.36 35.76 -0.98
N LEU A 1044 2.82 37.01 -1.15
CA LEU A 1044 4.24 37.36 -1.06
C LEU A 1044 4.79 37.03 0.32
N LYS A 1045 4.11 37.42 1.39
CA LYS A 1045 4.53 37.14 2.76
C LYS A 1045 4.55 35.64 3.07
N GLU A 1046 3.62 34.87 2.52
CA GLU A 1046 3.61 33.41 2.63
C GLU A 1046 4.80 32.79 1.90
N ALA A 1047 5.10 33.22 0.67
CA ALA A 1047 6.28 32.78 -0.05
C ALA A 1047 7.58 33.17 0.69
N GLU A 1048 7.66 34.39 1.26
CA GLU A 1048 8.79 34.83 2.08
C GLU A 1048 9.00 33.93 3.31
N LYS A 1049 7.92 33.50 3.96
CA LYS A 1049 8.01 32.54 5.07
C LYS A 1049 8.48 31.17 4.60
N ALA A 1050 8.00 30.71 3.45
CA ALA A 1050 8.35 29.40 2.88
C ALA A 1050 9.80 29.30 2.37
N VAL A 1051 10.54 30.41 2.22
CA VAL A 1051 11.99 30.41 1.93
C VAL A 1051 12.78 29.53 2.92
N GLY A 1052 12.28 29.42 4.16
CA GLY A 1052 12.84 28.61 5.23
C GLY A 1052 12.47 27.11 5.20
N GLU A 1053 11.40 26.76 4.49
CA GLU A 1053 10.69 25.48 4.57
C GLU A 1053 11.16 24.49 3.48
N ASP A 1054 10.38 23.43 3.22
CA ASP A 1054 10.66 22.45 2.16
C ASP A 1054 10.70 23.15 0.77
N PRO A 1055 11.74 22.93 -0.06
CA PRO A 1055 11.88 23.56 -1.37
C PRO A 1055 10.67 23.36 -2.29
N ARG A 1056 9.98 22.21 -2.20
CA ARG A 1056 8.81 21.88 -3.02
C ARG A 1056 7.62 22.74 -2.62
N LEU A 1057 7.43 23.00 -1.33
CA LEU A 1057 6.40 23.91 -0.83
C LEU A 1057 6.68 25.34 -1.29
N PHE A 1058 7.94 25.76 -1.25
CA PHE A 1058 8.34 27.08 -1.74
C PHE A 1058 8.10 27.24 -3.25
N GLU A 1059 8.37 26.22 -4.06
CA GLU A 1059 8.09 26.21 -5.51
C GLU A 1059 6.60 26.36 -5.81
N ILE A 1060 5.72 25.68 -5.06
CA ILE A 1060 4.26 25.85 -5.17
C ILE A 1060 3.86 27.31 -4.91
N LYS A 1061 4.43 27.96 -3.89
CA LYS A 1061 4.15 29.37 -3.58
C LYS A 1061 4.69 30.31 -4.66
N LEU A 1062 5.85 30.01 -5.23
CA LEU A 1062 6.44 30.73 -6.38
C LEU A 1062 5.53 30.68 -7.60
N ASN A 1063 5.01 29.51 -7.95
CA ASN A 1063 4.09 29.34 -9.08
C ASN A 1063 2.79 30.14 -8.88
N ASN A 1064 2.23 30.15 -7.66
CA ASN A 1064 1.06 30.97 -7.35
C ASN A 1064 1.32 32.48 -7.53
N LEU A 1065 2.51 32.97 -7.13
CA LEU A 1065 2.90 34.36 -7.37
C LEU A 1065 3.08 34.68 -8.86
N GLN A 1066 3.61 33.74 -9.63
CA GLN A 1066 3.76 33.86 -11.08
C GLN A 1066 2.39 33.92 -11.76
N ASP A 1067 1.43 33.09 -11.36
CA ASP A 1067 0.05 33.12 -11.85
C ASP A 1067 -0.60 34.49 -11.59
N MET A 1068 -0.48 35.02 -10.36
CA MET A 1068 -1.00 36.36 -10.03
C MET A 1068 -0.33 37.47 -10.86
N LYS A 1069 0.98 37.37 -11.12
CA LYS A 1069 1.70 38.32 -11.99
C LYS A 1069 1.16 38.27 -13.41
N GLU A 1070 0.95 37.08 -13.96
CA GLU A 1070 0.44 36.88 -15.32
C GLU A 1070 -1.00 37.40 -15.46
N GLU A 1071 -1.87 37.17 -14.47
CA GLU A 1071 -3.25 37.67 -14.46
C GLU A 1071 -3.31 39.21 -14.41
N MET A 1072 -2.56 39.83 -13.49
CA MET A 1072 -2.47 41.30 -13.41
C MET A 1072 -1.86 41.89 -14.69
N GLY A 1073 -0.80 41.27 -15.22
CA GLY A 1073 -0.14 41.69 -16.46
C GLY A 1073 -1.08 41.57 -17.68
N GLY A 1074 -1.86 40.49 -17.75
CA GLY A 1074 -2.88 40.28 -18.77
C GLY A 1074 -3.98 41.34 -18.71
N THR A 1075 -4.42 41.72 -17.50
CA THR A 1075 -5.41 42.79 -17.30
C THR A 1075 -4.88 44.14 -17.79
N LEU A 1076 -3.65 44.49 -17.44
CA LEU A 1076 -2.99 45.73 -17.91
C LEU A 1076 -2.82 45.74 -19.43
N ALA A 1077 -2.39 44.62 -20.03
CA ALA A 1077 -2.26 44.51 -21.48
C ALA A 1077 -3.62 44.62 -22.19
N SER A 1078 -4.68 44.06 -21.62
CA SER A 1078 -6.04 44.20 -22.13
C SER A 1078 -6.49 45.66 -22.12
N LEU A 1079 -6.25 46.37 -21.02
CA LEU A 1079 -6.54 47.81 -20.90
C LEU A 1079 -5.73 48.66 -21.88
N GLU A 1080 -4.45 48.36 -22.05
CA GLU A 1080 -3.62 49.04 -23.05
C GLU A 1080 -4.21 48.87 -24.44
N ASN A 1081 -4.52 47.64 -24.84
CA ASN A 1081 -5.08 47.35 -26.15
C ASN A 1081 -6.44 48.05 -26.36
N GLU A 1082 -7.31 48.05 -25.34
CA GLU A 1082 -8.61 48.72 -25.40
C GLU A 1082 -8.46 50.24 -25.50
N SER A 1083 -7.52 50.83 -24.73
CA SER A 1083 -7.23 52.26 -24.79
C SER A 1083 -6.71 52.69 -26.17
N ARG A 1084 -5.83 51.88 -26.79
CA ARG A 1084 -5.33 52.10 -28.16
C ARG A 1084 -6.46 52.01 -29.17
N ALA A 1085 -7.30 50.98 -29.07
CA ALA A 1085 -8.45 50.81 -29.97
C ALA A 1085 -9.43 52.00 -29.89
N LYS A 1086 -9.76 52.48 -28.67
CA LYS A 1086 -10.63 53.64 -28.49
C LYS A 1086 -10.00 54.95 -28.99
N LEU A 1087 -8.70 55.17 -28.76
CA LEU A 1087 -8.00 56.33 -29.32
C LEU A 1087 -8.03 56.31 -30.85
N GLU A 1088 -7.80 55.14 -31.45
CA GLU A 1088 -7.81 55.00 -32.90
C GLU A 1088 -9.21 55.27 -33.48
N LEU A 1089 -10.26 54.77 -32.82
CA LEU A 1089 -11.65 55.09 -33.16
C LEU A 1089 -11.92 56.60 -33.09
N ALA A 1090 -11.53 57.27 -32.00
CA ALA A 1090 -11.71 58.71 -31.85
C ALA A 1090 -10.95 59.49 -32.94
N THR A 1091 -9.73 59.07 -33.27
CA THR A 1091 -8.90 59.71 -34.31
C THR A 1091 -9.50 59.54 -35.71
N VAL A 1092 -10.09 58.37 -35.98
CA VAL A 1092 -10.85 58.12 -37.21
C VAL A 1092 -12.10 59.01 -37.29
N LEU A 1093 -12.85 59.16 -36.20
CA LEU A 1093 -14.01 60.06 -36.13
C LEU A 1093 -13.59 61.52 -36.37
N ILE A 1094 -12.45 61.96 -35.87
CA ILE A 1094 -11.95 63.32 -36.13
C ILE A 1094 -11.54 63.50 -37.59
N GLY A 1095 -10.85 62.51 -38.17
CA GLY A 1095 -10.49 62.51 -39.59
C GLY A 1095 -11.67 62.37 -40.55
N SER A 1096 -12.86 62.01 -40.02
CA SER A 1096 -14.08 61.76 -40.78
C SER A 1096 -14.89 62.95 -41.20
N GLN A 1097 -14.77 64.03 -40.45
CA GLN A 1097 -15.66 65.15 -40.56
C GLN A 1097 -15.02 66.22 -41.44
N ASP A 1098 -15.48 66.28 -42.69
CA ASP A 1098 -15.14 67.35 -43.64
C ASP A 1098 -15.66 68.74 -43.19
N SER A 1099 -16.57 68.77 -42.21
CA SER A 1099 -17.20 69.98 -41.66
C SER A 1099 -16.44 70.64 -40.51
N LEU A 1100 -15.40 70.01 -39.96
CA LEU A 1100 -14.59 70.59 -38.87
C LEU A 1100 -13.65 71.66 -39.43
N ASP A 1101 -13.62 72.83 -38.79
CA ASP A 1101 -12.67 73.88 -39.16
C ASP A 1101 -11.22 73.53 -38.73
N ALA A 1102 -10.25 74.35 -39.15
CA ALA A 1102 -8.84 74.08 -38.89
C ALA A 1102 -8.47 74.18 -37.38
N GLU A 1103 -9.18 75.00 -36.60
CA GLU A 1103 -8.96 75.14 -35.16
C GLU A 1103 -9.52 73.94 -34.39
N GLU A 1104 -10.72 73.48 -34.75
CA GLU A 1104 -11.35 72.30 -34.15
C GLU A 1104 -10.57 71.01 -34.45
N ARG A 1105 -10.07 70.85 -35.69
CA ARG A 1105 -9.18 69.72 -36.05
C ARG A 1105 -7.89 69.74 -35.24
N GLN A 1106 -7.31 70.91 -35.02
CA GLN A 1106 -6.10 71.03 -34.23
C GLN A 1106 -6.37 70.77 -32.74
N HIS A 1107 -7.48 71.25 -32.19
CA HIS A 1107 -7.92 70.96 -30.82
C HIS A 1107 -8.09 69.46 -30.57
N PHE A 1108 -8.74 68.75 -31.49
CA PHE A 1108 -8.95 67.32 -31.39
C PHE A 1108 -7.66 66.52 -31.59
N ALA A 1109 -6.76 66.95 -32.49
CA ALA A 1109 -5.45 66.34 -32.65
C ALA A 1109 -4.57 66.47 -31.39
N GLU A 1110 -4.61 67.62 -30.71
CA GLU A 1110 -3.90 67.84 -29.44
C GLU A 1110 -4.44 66.93 -28.32
N LYS A 1111 -5.77 66.77 -28.22
CA LYS A 1111 -6.39 65.82 -27.29
C LYS A 1111 -6.04 64.36 -27.61
N ALA A 1112 -6.05 63.96 -28.89
CA ALA A 1112 -5.61 62.62 -29.31
C ALA A 1112 -4.13 62.36 -28.96
N GLN A 1113 -3.24 63.33 -29.14
CA GLN A 1113 -1.85 63.24 -28.69
C GLN A 1113 -1.71 63.16 -27.17
N LEU A 1114 -2.55 63.87 -26.41
CA LEU A 1114 -2.57 63.76 -24.95
C LEU A 1114 -2.96 62.34 -24.52
N ILE A 1115 -3.98 61.76 -25.15
CA ILE A 1115 -4.40 60.37 -24.90
C ILE A 1115 -3.29 59.39 -25.29
N SER A 1116 -2.63 59.55 -26.45
CA SER A 1116 -1.49 58.69 -26.83
C SER A 1116 -0.39 58.72 -25.76
N ARG A 1117 -0.09 59.90 -25.23
CA ARG A 1117 0.87 60.05 -24.12
C ARG A 1117 0.40 59.36 -22.84
N MET A 1118 -0.89 59.39 -22.52
CA MET A 1118 -1.45 58.64 -21.38
C MET A 1118 -1.30 57.13 -21.57
N ILE A 1119 -1.51 56.61 -22.79
CA ILE A 1119 -1.31 55.18 -23.10
C ILE A 1119 0.18 54.83 -22.96
N GLU A 1120 1.08 55.65 -23.51
CA GLU A 1120 2.52 55.45 -23.42
C GLU A 1120 3.05 55.54 -21.98
N SER A 1121 2.43 56.34 -21.12
CA SER A 1121 2.76 56.42 -19.69
C SER A 1121 2.12 55.33 -18.81
N GLY A 1122 1.28 54.47 -19.40
CA GLY A 1122 0.58 53.38 -18.69
C GLY A 1122 -0.69 53.82 -17.94
N GLU A 1123 -1.23 54.99 -18.25
CA GLU A 1123 -2.47 55.55 -17.71
C GLU A 1123 -3.72 55.11 -18.51
N TYR A 1124 -3.88 53.80 -18.71
CA TYR A 1124 -4.87 53.22 -19.63
C TYR A 1124 -6.33 53.59 -19.29
N VAL A 1125 -6.72 53.59 -18.02
CA VAL A 1125 -8.10 53.94 -17.61
C VAL A 1125 -8.39 55.42 -17.84
N ASN A 1126 -7.44 56.31 -17.56
CA ASN A 1126 -7.58 57.74 -17.87
C ASN A 1126 -7.61 57.97 -19.39
N ALA A 1127 -6.82 57.23 -20.15
CA ALA A 1127 -6.83 57.25 -21.60
C ALA A 1127 -8.19 56.79 -22.15
N LEU A 1128 -8.77 55.69 -21.64
CA LEU A 1128 -10.10 55.19 -22.00
C LEU A 1128 -11.19 56.25 -21.75
N ARG A 1129 -11.19 56.87 -20.57
CA ARG A 1129 -12.14 57.95 -20.22
C ARG A 1129 -11.98 59.15 -21.14
N SER A 1130 -10.74 59.55 -21.41
CA SER A 1130 -10.43 60.71 -22.26
C SER A 1130 -10.77 60.44 -23.73
N SER A 1131 -10.56 59.20 -24.21
CA SER A 1131 -11.00 58.77 -25.54
C SER A 1131 -12.52 58.77 -25.68
N SER A 1132 -13.26 58.29 -24.68
CA SER A 1132 -14.72 58.36 -24.69
C SER A 1132 -15.24 59.79 -24.65
N ALA A 1133 -14.60 60.69 -23.88
CA ALA A 1133 -14.94 62.11 -23.89
C ALA A 1133 -14.65 62.76 -25.25
N LEU A 1134 -13.48 62.47 -25.84
CA LEU A 1134 -13.07 62.96 -27.15
C LEU A 1134 -14.02 62.49 -28.26
N ALA A 1135 -14.44 61.22 -28.24
CA ALA A 1135 -15.39 60.68 -29.21
C ALA A 1135 -16.75 61.40 -29.14
N LYS A 1136 -17.30 61.59 -27.92
CA LYS A 1136 -18.56 62.33 -27.72
C LYS A 1136 -18.45 63.80 -28.15
N GLU A 1137 -17.33 64.43 -27.89
CA GLU A 1137 -17.10 65.84 -28.25
C GLU A 1137 -16.96 66.01 -29.77
N ALA A 1138 -16.24 65.11 -30.44
CA ALA A 1138 -16.14 65.07 -31.90
C ALA A 1138 -17.49 64.77 -32.58
N GLU A 1139 -18.31 63.90 -31.99
CA GLU A 1139 -19.67 63.63 -32.46
C GLU A 1139 -20.56 64.88 -32.35
N SER A 1140 -20.48 65.59 -31.22
CA SER A 1140 -21.28 66.80 -30.99
C SER A 1140 -20.88 68.00 -31.86
N ALA A 1141 -19.61 68.10 -32.26
CA ALA A 1141 -19.10 69.16 -33.13
C ALA A 1141 -19.54 69.00 -34.61
N GLY A 1142 -19.84 67.77 -35.04
CA GLY A 1142 -20.22 67.45 -36.42
C GLY A 1142 -21.66 67.80 -36.83
N HIS A 1143 -22.49 68.35 -35.93
CA HIS A 1143 -23.89 68.66 -36.22
C HIS A 1143 -24.10 70.03 -36.88
N LYS A 1144 -23.64 70.18 -38.12
CA LYS A 1144 -24.25 71.09 -39.12
C LYS A 1144 -24.32 70.38 -40.48
N ASP A 1145 -25.52 69.91 -40.80
CA ASP A 1145 -25.98 69.26 -42.03
C ASP A 1145 -25.44 67.86 -42.39
N ASN A 1146 -26.35 66.89 -42.24
CA ASN A 1146 -26.46 65.57 -42.88
C ASN A 1146 -25.34 65.16 -43.86
N ARG A 1147 -24.43 64.30 -43.38
CA ARG A 1147 -23.96 63.00 -43.95
C ARG A 1147 -22.54 62.67 -43.45
N GLY A 1148 -22.42 62.19 -42.22
CA GLY A 1148 -21.18 61.63 -41.66
C GLY A 1148 -20.98 60.13 -41.96
N ILE A 1149 -21.22 59.69 -43.20
CA ILE A 1149 -21.30 58.25 -43.55
C ILE A 1149 -19.98 57.70 -44.13
N LEU A 1150 -19.00 58.53 -44.51
CA LEU A 1150 -17.90 58.09 -45.39
C LEU A 1150 -16.55 57.78 -44.73
N VAL A 1151 -16.40 57.91 -43.42
CA VAL A 1151 -15.08 57.65 -42.77
C VAL A 1151 -15.14 56.68 -41.58
N LEU A 1152 -16.33 56.14 -41.30
CA LEU A 1152 -16.54 54.95 -40.45
C LEU A 1152 -15.96 53.65 -41.05
N ALA A 1153 -15.29 53.69 -42.22
CA ALA A 1153 -14.54 52.58 -42.80
C ALA A 1153 -13.15 52.37 -42.13
N ALA A 1154 -12.57 53.41 -41.50
CA ALA A 1154 -11.20 53.33 -40.96
C ALA A 1154 -11.11 52.71 -39.55
N SER A 1155 -12.21 52.66 -38.77
CA SER A 1155 -12.28 51.92 -37.49
C SER A 1155 -12.08 50.42 -37.66
N GLY A 1156 -12.32 49.90 -38.87
CA GLY A 1156 -12.02 48.52 -39.23
C GLY A 1156 -10.54 48.23 -39.47
N LEU A 1157 -9.76 49.21 -39.96
CA LEU A 1157 -8.34 49.10 -40.34
C LEU A 1157 -7.38 49.11 -39.14
N ALA A 1158 -7.75 49.87 -38.12
CA ALA A 1158 -7.11 49.99 -36.81
C ALA A 1158 -6.89 48.65 -36.08
N ILE A 1159 -8.00 47.93 -35.93
CA ILE A 1159 -8.04 46.61 -35.29
C ILE A 1159 -7.31 45.55 -36.15
N MET A 1160 -7.12 45.78 -37.46
CA MET A 1160 -6.44 44.82 -38.37
C MET A 1160 -4.94 44.70 -38.15
N ALA A 1161 -4.26 45.76 -37.72
CA ALA A 1161 -2.81 45.73 -37.50
C ALA A 1161 -2.44 45.08 -36.16
N THR A 1162 -3.24 45.32 -35.12
CA THR A 1162 -2.94 44.92 -33.73
C THR A 1162 -3.17 43.42 -33.48
N VAL A 1163 -4.19 42.82 -34.11
CA VAL A 1163 -4.45 41.36 -34.07
C VAL A 1163 -3.43 40.58 -34.88
N ALA A 1164 -2.98 41.09 -36.03
CA ALA A 1164 -1.91 40.49 -36.82
C ALA A 1164 -0.59 40.46 -36.03
N VAL A 1165 -0.27 41.51 -35.25
CA VAL A 1165 0.92 41.56 -34.39
C VAL A 1165 0.78 40.62 -33.17
N TYR A 1166 -0.40 40.49 -32.54
CA TYR A 1166 -0.61 39.54 -31.44
C TYR A 1166 -0.50 38.07 -31.89
N ILE A 1167 -1.02 37.73 -33.08
CA ILE A 1167 -0.89 36.38 -33.66
C ILE A 1167 0.55 36.10 -34.14
N LEU A 1168 1.25 37.10 -34.69
CA LEU A 1168 2.64 36.94 -35.13
C LEU A 1168 3.62 36.85 -33.96
N LYS A 1169 3.47 37.63 -32.88
CA LYS A 1169 4.34 37.52 -31.68
C LYS A 1169 4.23 36.15 -30.99
N LYS A 1170 3.02 35.58 -30.92
CA LYS A 1170 2.79 34.25 -30.32
C LYS A 1170 3.33 33.08 -31.16
N LYS A 1171 3.52 33.27 -32.47
CA LYS A 1171 4.17 32.28 -33.35
C LYS A 1171 5.71 32.32 -33.26
N THR A 1172 6.30 33.46 -32.89
CA THR A 1172 7.76 33.58 -32.77
C THR A 1172 8.28 33.08 -31.42
N ASP A 1173 7.52 33.27 -30.33
CA ASP A 1173 7.95 32.86 -28.98
C ASP A 1173 7.75 31.36 -28.66
N LYS A 1174 7.04 30.60 -29.52
CA LYS A 1174 6.89 29.14 -29.38
C LYS A 1174 8.01 28.31 -30.04
N LYS A 1175 9.07 28.95 -30.55
CA LYS A 1175 10.30 28.28 -30.98
C LYS A 1175 11.42 28.48 -29.95
N GLN A 1176 11.23 28.09 -28.70
CA GLN A 1176 12.29 27.52 -27.86
C GLN A 1176 11.72 26.95 -26.56
N LYS A 1177 12.29 25.80 -26.15
CA LYS A 1177 12.00 24.99 -24.95
C LYS A 1177 10.72 24.15 -24.99
N LYS A 1178 10.80 23.03 -25.73
CA LYS A 1178 10.13 21.79 -25.32
C LYS A 1178 10.91 21.18 -24.14
N PRO A 1179 10.30 20.91 -22.98
CA PRO A 1179 10.78 19.84 -22.12
C PRO A 1179 10.30 18.50 -22.71
N LEU A 1180 11.21 17.53 -22.78
CA LEU A 1180 10.92 16.15 -23.18
C LEU A 1180 9.94 15.51 -22.19
N ARG A 1181 8.66 15.41 -22.55
CA ARG A 1181 7.76 14.38 -21.99
C ARG A 1181 7.82 13.17 -22.91
N LYS A 1182 8.44 12.07 -22.42
CA LYS A 1182 8.29 10.73 -22.99
C LYS A 1182 6.83 10.29 -22.76
N LEU A 1183 6.02 10.29 -23.81
CA LEU A 1183 4.76 9.57 -23.84
C LEU A 1183 5.06 8.10 -24.18
N LYS A 1184 4.63 7.19 -23.30
CA LYS A 1184 4.48 5.76 -23.59
C LYS A 1184 3.42 5.62 -24.69
N SER A 1185 3.77 4.90 -25.75
CA SER A 1185 2.92 4.56 -26.89
C SER A 1185 1.89 3.50 -26.49
N PHE A 1186 0.61 3.79 -26.72
CA PHE A 1186 -0.43 2.80 -27.01
C PHE A 1186 -0.84 3.02 -28.46
N GLU A 1187 -0.43 2.11 -29.35
CA GLU A 1187 -0.96 1.99 -30.71
C GLU A 1187 -1.71 0.65 -30.79
N GLU A 1188 -3.03 0.72 -30.96
CA GLU A 1188 -3.80 -0.30 -31.66
C GLU A 1188 -3.87 0.10 -33.14
N GLU A 1189 -3.47 -0.79 -34.06
CA GLU A 1189 -4.21 -0.94 -35.32
C GLU A 1189 -3.94 -2.27 -36.05
N LYS A 1190 -5.04 -3.04 -36.16
CA LYS A 1190 -5.49 -3.94 -37.24
C LYS A 1190 -4.49 -4.53 -38.27
N ASN A 1191 -4.45 -5.86 -38.25
CA ASN A 1191 -4.23 -6.85 -39.33
C ASN A 1191 -4.46 -6.41 -40.80
N PRO A 1192 -3.73 -7.00 -41.79
CA PRO A 1192 -4.14 -8.30 -42.38
C PRO A 1192 -3.02 -9.32 -42.75
N PHE A 1193 -3.41 -10.60 -42.71
CA PHE A 1193 -2.84 -11.88 -43.21
C PHE A 1193 -2.07 -11.87 -44.57
N PRO A 1194 -1.43 -12.99 -45.05
CA PRO A 1194 -1.20 -14.33 -44.47
C PRO A 1194 0.23 -14.95 -44.67
N ALA A 1195 0.45 -16.12 -44.06
CA ALA A 1195 0.99 -17.35 -44.68
C ALA A 1195 2.24 -18.02 -44.04
N THR A 1196 2.01 -19.30 -43.69
CA THR A 1196 2.93 -20.46 -43.66
C THR A 1196 3.92 -20.65 -42.50
N GLY A 1197 3.75 -21.76 -41.77
CA GLY A 1197 4.89 -22.65 -41.47
C GLY A 1197 4.98 -23.29 -40.08
N LYS A 1198 4.22 -24.38 -39.87
CA LYS A 1198 4.57 -25.61 -39.11
C LYS A 1198 4.91 -25.56 -37.59
N LEU A 1199 4.01 -26.19 -36.83
CA LEU A 1199 4.13 -27.02 -35.59
C LEU A 1199 5.33 -28.03 -35.58
N PRO A 1200 5.58 -28.83 -34.50
CA PRO A 1200 5.42 -28.67 -33.02
C PRO A 1200 6.57 -29.34 -32.17
N ASN A 1201 6.37 -29.36 -30.83
CA ASN A 1201 6.89 -30.25 -29.74
C ASN A 1201 7.59 -29.43 -28.64
N ASP A 1202 7.31 -29.50 -27.33
CA ASP A 1202 6.48 -30.35 -26.45
C ASP A 1202 5.82 -29.48 -25.36
#